data_AF-A0A1M3P9X7-F1
#
_entry.id   AF-A0A1M3P9X7-F1
#
_cell.length_a   1.000
_cell.length_b   1.000
_cell.length_c   1.000
_cell.angle_alpha   90.00
_cell.angle_beta   90.00
_cell.angle_gamma   90.00
#
_symmetry.space_group_name_H-M   'P 1'
#
loop_
_entity.id
_entity.type
_entity.pdbx_description
1 polymer ?
#
loop_
_entity_poly.entity_id
_entity_poly.type
_entity_poly.pdbx_seq_one_letter_code
_entity_poly.pdbx_strand_id
1 'polypeptide(L)'
;MPPRAADIRVVAGDDPKFAVVAAAVDPAYYCARYSDIADANVDPARHYYDAGWKERRNPNAWFDTRWYLEAYTDIQDAGVNPLYHFVVAGRREGRLPLRPGGHRRPVVDQAVNPLLRDPWPVAPRNAQFLEAEDLCLRVRKVLPGARGLVLAASHDRYVDVTGGMQVLIADEQRLFATNHVIYLHISPALARLTLGVEDPEPAVLQVVLDGVFVGLIEGPALAQALAELAPDLPDARLFTLHSFFGHRASDLMAAALALQARQHVFWLHDYASICDSYNLLRNNVEYCRGPAPDSLACQVCVHGDTRPGYLARMQALFTTLPFHVLSPSRAALDIWLSRSSLPYLSARVHENALLEPSAPAAPVGRPLLGTAEDPVRVAFAGFPTPQKGWPQFMELVLRCRDVSAYRFFHFASGEAMRPMDNLVGVPTRVTPGNRMAMVNALAEHKIDLLVVLSPWPETFSYVAYEGFCSGADIVTLADTGNVADAVRRHRRGVVLANEAALYDFFLDGSALTYAGGRAEQGREPGRLRLTGTTATVDLGLVGRTTPAAMQTLDPGLSLLVGEQTLYPRRSGDMWTFMLDGAAGHVRLMSRRVLPEQDGGARARMGVAVTGLMLDGVKVPPGDRRRIAGWRNVREEVQWTDGDAVIDAGTARRLDVTLRLGRRYLRLAMAES
;
A
#
# COMPACT_ATOMS: atom_id res chain seq x y z
N MET A 1 26.59 18.99 -2.11
CA MET A 1 25.44 19.51 -2.89
C MET A 1 25.58 18.95 -4.29
N PRO A 2 24.68 18.06 -4.75
CA PRO A 2 24.65 17.72 -6.17
C PRO A 2 24.23 18.97 -6.97
N PRO A 3 24.68 19.14 -8.22
CA PRO A 3 24.33 20.30 -9.01
C PRO A 3 22.80 20.39 -9.16
N ARG A 4 22.26 21.61 -8.98
CA ARG A 4 20.85 21.90 -9.27
C ARG A 4 20.59 21.55 -10.74
N ALA A 5 19.37 21.14 -11.05
CA ALA A 5 18.85 20.98 -12.42
C ALA A 5 18.77 22.35 -13.13
N ALA A 6 19.91 23.01 -13.32
CA ALA A 6 20.06 24.31 -13.93
C ALA A 6 20.84 24.13 -15.24
N ASP A 7 20.15 24.47 -16.32
CA ASP A 7 20.66 24.76 -17.66
C ASP A 7 21.45 23.63 -18.35
N ILE A 8 20.74 22.75 -19.06
CA ILE A 8 21.32 22.03 -20.20
C ILE A 8 21.84 23.10 -21.16
N ARG A 9 23.15 23.39 -21.11
CA ARG A 9 23.79 24.32 -22.03
C ARG A 9 24.05 23.59 -23.34
N VAL A 10 23.03 23.52 -24.20
CA VAL A 10 23.27 23.31 -25.63
C VAL A 10 24.02 24.54 -26.11
N VAL A 11 25.32 24.39 -26.33
CA VAL A 11 26.16 25.48 -26.83
C VAL A 11 25.94 25.56 -28.35
N ALA A 12 25.91 26.77 -28.91
CA ALA A 12 25.87 26.94 -30.36
C ALA A 12 27.06 26.21 -31.00
N GLY A 13 26.78 25.14 -31.77
CA GLY A 13 27.79 24.27 -32.39
C GLY A 13 27.81 22.82 -31.90
N ASP A 14 26.98 22.42 -30.93
CA ASP A 14 26.85 21.02 -30.52
C ASP A 14 26.25 20.13 -31.63
N ASP A 15 26.73 18.87 -31.72
CA ASP A 15 26.18 17.85 -32.63
C ASP A 15 24.65 17.72 -32.39
N PRO A 16 23.78 17.80 -33.41
CA PRO A 16 22.33 17.65 -33.24
C PRO A 16 21.91 16.38 -32.49
N LYS A 17 22.73 15.32 -32.55
CA LYS A 17 22.52 14.08 -31.80
C LYS A 17 22.66 14.26 -30.29
N PHE A 18 23.49 15.21 -29.85
CA PHE A 18 23.67 15.51 -28.43
C PHE A 18 22.37 15.97 -27.79
N ALA A 19 21.59 16.84 -28.44
CA ALA A 19 20.30 17.29 -27.92
C ALA A 19 19.34 16.12 -27.66
N VAL A 20 19.28 15.15 -28.58
CA VAL A 20 18.46 13.94 -28.44
C VAL A 20 18.90 13.08 -27.26
N VAL A 21 20.22 12.89 -27.11
CA VAL A 21 20.79 12.11 -26.01
C VAL A 21 20.61 12.83 -24.67
N ALA A 22 20.91 14.12 -24.61
CA ALA A 22 20.80 14.94 -23.40
C ALA A 22 19.37 14.95 -22.86
N ALA A 23 18.37 15.04 -23.74
CA ALA A 23 16.96 14.95 -23.36
C ALA A 23 16.54 13.59 -22.78
N ALA A 24 17.30 12.52 -23.06
CA ALA A 24 17.01 11.16 -22.64
C ALA A 24 17.91 10.65 -21.50
N VAL A 25 18.93 11.40 -21.08
CA VAL A 25 19.74 11.09 -19.89
C VAL A 25 19.03 11.64 -18.66
N ASP A 26 18.98 10.85 -17.58
CA ASP A 26 18.50 11.28 -16.26
C ASP A 26 19.72 11.63 -15.40
N PRO A 27 20.05 12.93 -15.19
CA PRO A 27 21.27 13.33 -14.48
C PRO A 27 21.29 12.83 -13.02
N ALA A 28 20.14 12.82 -12.36
CA ALA A 28 20.04 12.39 -10.97
C ALA A 28 20.20 10.88 -10.84
N TYR A 29 19.62 10.09 -11.76
CA TYR A 29 19.88 8.65 -11.86
C TYR A 29 21.37 8.40 -12.13
N TYR A 30 21.96 9.13 -13.07
CA TYR A 30 23.33 8.92 -13.50
C TYR A 30 24.32 9.21 -12.38
N CYS A 31 24.21 10.37 -11.72
CA CYS A 31 25.06 10.72 -10.58
C CYS A 31 24.84 9.80 -9.37
N ALA A 32 23.60 9.37 -9.11
CA ALA A 32 23.33 8.43 -8.03
C ALA A 32 23.94 7.05 -8.28
N ARG A 33 24.04 6.63 -9.55
CA ARG A 33 24.61 5.33 -9.94
C ARG A 33 26.12 5.39 -10.13
N TYR A 34 26.66 6.55 -10.48
CA TYR A 34 28.07 6.75 -10.84
C TYR A 34 28.67 7.87 -10.00
N SER A 35 29.16 7.51 -8.80
CA SER A 35 29.70 8.46 -7.83
C SER A 35 30.93 9.20 -8.36
N ASP A 36 31.73 8.57 -9.22
CA ASP A 36 32.88 9.20 -9.89
C ASP A 36 32.47 10.42 -10.74
N ILE A 37 31.29 10.38 -11.36
CA ILE A 37 30.74 11.50 -12.14
C ILE A 37 30.18 12.58 -11.22
N ALA A 38 29.53 12.17 -10.13
CA ALA A 38 29.01 13.08 -9.12
C ALA A 38 30.15 13.86 -8.43
N ASP A 39 31.21 13.16 -8.03
CA ASP A 39 32.38 13.72 -7.34
C ASP A 39 33.21 14.63 -8.25
N ALA A 40 33.32 14.28 -9.54
CA ALA A 40 33.99 15.08 -10.55
C ALA A 40 33.16 16.28 -11.04
N ASN A 41 31.89 16.37 -10.65
CA ASN A 41 30.95 17.42 -11.07
C ASN A 41 30.88 17.60 -12.60
N VAL A 42 30.93 16.49 -13.33
CA VAL A 42 30.82 16.45 -14.80
C VAL A 42 29.34 16.41 -15.19
N ASP A 43 28.96 17.12 -16.27
CA ASP A 43 27.62 17.03 -16.84
C ASP A 43 27.32 15.58 -17.28
N PRO A 44 26.31 14.91 -16.67
CA PRO A 44 25.97 13.53 -17.00
C PRO A 44 25.57 13.30 -18.45
N ALA A 45 24.88 14.24 -19.09
CA ALA A 45 24.46 14.13 -20.48
C ALA A 45 25.67 14.19 -21.42
N ARG A 46 26.58 15.14 -21.16
CA ARG A 46 27.84 15.26 -21.91
C ARG A 46 28.72 14.03 -21.71
N HIS A 47 28.92 13.61 -20.46
CA HIS A 47 29.69 12.41 -20.14
C HIS A 47 29.12 11.19 -20.87
N TYR A 48 27.81 10.97 -20.78
CA TYR A 48 27.18 9.84 -21.43
C TYR A 48 27.40 9.88 -22.94
N TYR A 49 27.21 11.04 -23.59
CA TYR A 49 27.36 11.21 -25.04
C TYR A 49 28.78 10.90 -25.53
N ASP A 50 29.80 11.40 -24.84
CA ASP A 50 31.19 11.32 -25.27
C ASP A 50 31.84 9.96 -24.93
N ALA A 51 31.58 9.45 -23.72
CA ALA A 51 32.29 8.30 -23.13
C ALA A 51 31.38 7.27 -22.46
N GLY A 52 30.36 7.70 -21.71
CA GLY A 52 29.60 6.81 -20.83
C GLY A 52 28.91 5.64 -21.54
N TRP A 53 28.45 5.81 -22.78
CA TRP A 53 27.88 4.69 -23.54
C TRP A 53 28.94 3.65 -23.97
N LYS A 54 30.18 4.09 -24.23
CA LYS A 54 31.32 3.20 -24.53
C LYS A 54 31.73 2.42 -23.28
N GLU A 55 31.63 3.07 -22.12
CA GLU A 55 31.82 2.48 -20.80
C GLU A 55 30.65 1.60 -20.33
N ARG A 56 29.63 1.41 -21.17
CA ARG A 56 28.44 0.60 -20.87
C ARG A 56 27.67 1.09 -19.63
N ARG A 57 27.69 2.39 -19.36
CA ARG A 57 26.90 3.01 -18.30
C ARG A 57 25.45 3.20 -18.76
N ASN A 58 24.49 3.14 -17.85
CA ASN A 58 23.07 3.33 -18.18
C ASN A 58 22.72 4.82 -18.03
N PRO A 59 22.10 5.44 -19.03
CA PRO A 59 21.76 6.86 -19.00
C PRO A 59 20.55 7.17 -18.10
N ASN A 60 19.68 6.18 -17.88
CA ASN A 60 18.44 6.29 -17.14
C ASN A 60 17.94 4.89 -16.69
N ALA A 61 16.81 4.84 -15.99
CA ALA A 61 16.24 3.59 -15.47
C ALA A 61 15.56 2.70 -16.53
N TRP A 62 15.27 3.22 -17.72
CA TRP A 62 14.53 2.53 -18.78
C TRP A 62 15.39 2.11 -19.98
N PHE A 63 16.71 2.33 -19.94
CA PHE A 63 17.65 1.97 -21.00
C PHE A 63 18.90 1.28 -20.44
N ASP A 64 19.17 0.05 -20.87
CA ASP A 64 20.35 -0.74 -20.50
C ASP A 64 21.36 -0.70 -21.64
N THR A 65 22.38 0.14 -21.51
CA THR A 65 23.36 0.38 -22.59
C THR A 65 24.22 -0.84 -22.86
N ARG A 66 24.56 -1.59 -21.81
CA ARG A 66 25.34 -2.82 -21.95
C ARG A 66 24.56 -3.84 -22.75
N TRP A 67 23.36 -4.15 -22.26
CA TRP A 67 22.52 -5.15 -22.87
C TRP A 67 22.11 -4.77 -24.29
N TYR A 68 21.80 -3.49 -24.54
CA TYR A 68 21.40 -3.03 -25.88
C TYR A 68 22.50 -3.28 -26.91
N LEU A 69 23.76 -3.00 -26.58
CA LEU A 69 24.88 -3.24 -27.48
C LEU A 69 25.18 -4.74 -27.65
N GLU A 70 25.05 -5.53 -26.58
CA GLU A 70 25.22 -6.99 -26.63
C GLU A 70 24.10 -7.70 -27.44
N ALA A 71 22.86 -7.21 -27.35
CA ALA A 71 21.71 -7.78 -28.05
C ALA A 71 21.63 -7.33 -29.51
N TYR A 72 22.13 -6.13 -29.82
CA TYR A 72 22.06 -5.50 -31.14
C TYR A 72 23.47 -5.20 -31.66
N THR A 73 24.15 -6.26 -32.08
CA THR A 73 25.56 -6.20 -32.50
C THR A 73 25.78 -5.27 -33.68
N ASP A 74 24.80 -5.09 -34.57
CA ASP A 74 24.85 -4.13 -35.67
C ASP A 74 25.04 -2.68 -35.20
N ILE A 75 24.49 -2.31 -34.04
CA ILE A 75 24.67 -0.98 -33.44
C ILE A 75 26.05 -0.86 -32.79
N GLN A 76 26.49 -1.93 -32.13
CA GLN A 76 27.82 -2.01 -31.55
C GLN A 76 28.90 -1.89 -32.62
N ASP A 77 28.78 -2.64 -33.72
CA ASP A 77 29.73 -2.70 -34.81
C ASP A 77 29.76 -1.37 -35.60
N ALA A 78 28.61 -0.72 -35.75
CA ALA A 78 28.52 0.61 -36.36
C ALA A 78 29.08 1.74 -35.46
N GLY A 79 29.37 1.47 -34.19
CA GLY A 79 29.87 2.48 -33.25
C GLY A 79 28.90 3.64 -32.99
N VAL A 80 27.60 3.39 -33.15
CA VAL A 80 26.55 4.40 -32.97
C VAL A 80 26.17 4.49 -31.49
N ASN A 81 25.96 5.70 -30.97
CA ASN A 81 25.46 5.89 -29.61
C ASN A 81 24.11 5.14 -29.45
N PRO A 82 24.00 4.16 -28.55
CA PRO A 82 22.84 3.27 -28.49
C PRO A 82 21.58 3.97 -28.00
N LEU A 83 21.70 4.95 -27.09
CA LEU A 83 20.55 5.73 -26.64
C LEU A 83 20.02 6.60 -27.78
N TYR A 84 20.92 7.27 -28.53
CA TYR A 84 20.53 8.03 -29.72
C TYR A 84 19.79 7.12 -30.71
N HIS A 85 20.39 5.98 -31.07
CA HIS A 85 19.81 5.03 -32.01
C HIS A 85 18.41 4.59 -31.59
N PHE A 86 18.26 4.17 -30.32
CA PHE A 86 16.98 3.71 -29.81
C PHE A 86 15.90 4.79 -29.90
N VAL A 87 16.24 6.03 -29.53
CA VAL A 87 15.31 7.16 -29.52
C VAL A 87 14.86 7.54 -30.93
N VAL A 88 15.74 7.50 -31.93
CA VAL A 88 15.41 7.97 -33.30
C VAL A 88 14.90 6.88 -34.24
N ALA A 89 15.31 5.61 -34.03
CA ALA A 89 15.03 4.52 -34.96
C ALA A 89 14.70 3.20 -34.25
N GLY A 90 15.56 2.75 -33.33
CA GLY A 90 15.48 1.40 -32.76
C GLY A 90 14.13 1.06 -32.13
N ARG A 91 13.42 2.05 -31.58
CA ARG A 91 12.07 1.85 -31.08
C ARG A 91 11.04 1.52 -32.17
N ARG A 92 11.09 2.18 -33.33
CA ARG A 92 10.20 1.92 -34.48
C ARG A 92 10.53 0.58 -35.12
N GLU A 93 11.78 0.15 -35.00
CA GLU A 93 12.26 -1.18 -35.41
C GLU A 93 11.83 -2.31 -34.46
N GLY A 94 11.16 -1.99 -33.34
CA GLY A 94 10.75 -2.98 -32.35
C GLY A 94 11.89 -3.48 -31.45
N ARG A 95 13.05 -2.80 -31.44
CA ARG A 95 14.14 -3.11 -30.51
C ARG A 95 13.73 -2.73 -29.09
N LEU A 96 14.07 -3.57 -28.12
CA LEU A 96 13.83 -3.29 -26.72
C LEU A 96 14.95 -2.39 -26.20
N PRO A 97 14.67 -1.45 -25.28
CA PRO A 97 15.72 -0.65 -24.62
C PRO A 97 16.35 -1.37 -23.43
N LEU A 98 15.77 -2.49 -23.01
CA LEU A 98 16.13 -3.24 -21.81
C LEU A 98 16.05 -4.73 -22.09
N ARG A 99 16.81 -5.51 -21.30
CA ARG A 99 16.73 -6.96 -21.30
C ARG A 99 15.30 -7.47 -21.06
N PRO A 100 14.92 -8.65 -21.59
CA PRO A 100 13.66 -9.30 -21.24
C PRO A 100 13.44 -9.35 -19.72
N GLY A 101 12.24 -9.00 -19.27
CA GLY A 101 11.93 -8.75 -17.86
C GLY A 101 12.17 -7.31 -17.38
N GLY A 102 12.76 -6.45 -18.22
CA GLY A 102 12.86 -5.01 -18.06
C GLY A 102 13.43 -4.57 -16.71
N HIS A 103 12.80 -3.55 -16.13
CA HIS A 103 13.15 -2.99 -14.83
C HIS A 103 12.94 -3.98 -13.66
N ARG A 104 12.13 -5.05 -13.84
CA ARG A 104 11.85 -6.04 -12.80
C ARG A 104 13.00 -7.04 -12.63
N ARG A 105 13.73 -7.35 -13.71
CA ARG A 105 14.79 -8.36 -13.67
C ARG A 105 15.92 -8.02 -12.67
N PRO A 106 16.48 -6.79 -12.64
CA PRO A 106 17.45 -6.41 -11.63
C PRO A 106 16.91 -6.52 -10.19
N VAL A 107 15.61 -6.25 -9.99
CA VAL A 107 14.97 -6.38 -8.67
C VAL A 107 14.93 -7.84 -8.23
N VAL A 108 14.62 -8.78 -9.13
CA VAL A 108 14.67 -10.22 -8.83
C VAL A 108 16.10 -10.68 -8.57
N ASP A 109 17.06 -10.29 -9.40
CA ASP A 109 18.47 -10.71 -9.26
C ASP A 109 19.09 -10.20 -7.94
N GLN A 110 18.59 -9.09 -7.39
CA GLN A 110 19.02 -8.50 -6.11
C GLN A 110 18.07 -8.85 -4.96
N ALA A 111 17.01 -9.62 -5.21
CA ALA A 111 16.05 -9.96 -4.17
C ALA A 111 16.72 -10.91 -3.17
N VAL A 112 16.88 -10.42 -1.94
CA VAL A 112 17.38 -11.21 -0.82
C VAL A 112 16.33 -11.32 0.26
N ASN A 113 16.39 -12.43 1.00
CA ASN A 113 15.58 -12.67 2.17
C ASN A 113 15.71 -11.48 3.16
N PRO A 114 14.59 -10.93 3.69
CA PRO A 114 14.65 -9.79 4.60
C PRO A 114 15.50 -10.01 5.85
N LEU A 115 15.57 -11.22 6.39
CA LEU A 115 16.40 -11.53 7.56
C LEU A 115 17.90 -11.48 7.26
N LEU A 116 18.29 -11.69 6.01
CA LEU A 116 19.69 -11.63 5.56
C LEU A 116 20.13 -10.20 5.22
N ARG A 117 19.24 -9.21 5.35
CA ARG A 117 19.59 -7.81 5.16
C ARG A 117 20.18 -7.27 6.44
N ASP A 118 21.35 -6.66 6.33
CA ASP A 118 21.97 -5.97 7.46
C ASP A 118 21.03 -4.85 7.94
N PRO A 119 20.73 -4.80 9.25
CA PRO A 119 20.04 -3.65 9.82
C PRO A 119 20.93 -2.41 9.69
N TRP A 120 20.33 -1.23 9.57
CA TRP A 120 21.09 0.03 9.57
C TRP A 120 20.67 0.93 10.74
N PRO A 121 21.63 1.65 11.36
CA PRO A 121 21.34 2.55 12.46
C PRO A 121 20.52 3.74 11.97
N VAL A 122 19.43 4.02 12.68
CA VAL A 122 18.55 5.18 12.44
C VAL A 122 18.49 6.13 13.64
N ALA A 123 19.01 5.70 14.80
CA ALA A 123 19.15 6.55 15.96
C ALA A 123 20.21 7.65 15.77
N PRO A 124 20.04 8.85 16.36
CA PRO A 124 21.07 9.87 16.39
C PRO A 124 22.35 9.35 17.07
N ARG A 125 23.53 9.65 16.51
CA ARG A 125 24.83 9.11 16.98
C ARG A 125 25.15 9.40 18.45
N ASN A 126 24.63 10.51 18.99
CA ASN A 126 24.89 10.95 20.37
C ASN A 126 23.60 10.94 21.22
N ALA A 127 22.62 10.09 20.88
CA ALA A 127 21.40 9.99 21.66
C ALA A 127 21.69 9.42 23.05
N GLN A 128 21.12 10.05 24.08
CA GLN A 128 21.22 9.61 25.46
C GLN A 128 20.49 8.26 25.64
N PHE A 129 21.12 7.31 26.32
CA PHE A 129 20.45 6.12 26.86
C PHE A 129 19.72 6.47 28.15
N LEU A 130 18.48 6.01 28.26
CA LEU A 130 17.59 6.21 29.39
C LEU A 130 17.53 4.91 30.18
N GLU A 131 17.70 5.02 31.48
CA GLU A 131 17.29 3.98 32.41
C GLU A 131 15.77 4.05 32.62
N ALA A 132 15.20 3.01 33.24
CA ALA A 132 13.76 2.98 33.53
C ALA A 132 13.33 4.21 34.37
N GLU A 133 14.13 4.59 35.36
CA GLU A 133 13.90 5.75 36.23
C GLU A 133 13.88 7.08 35.45
N ASP A 134 14.77 7.25 34.46
CA ASP A 134 14.82 8.45 33.62
C ASP A 134 13.51 8.64 32.85
N LEU A 135 12.98 7.56 32.29
CA LEU A 135 11.71 7.60 31.57
C LEU A 135 10.54 7.87 32.53
N CYS A 136 10.52 7.20 33.70
CA CYS A 136 9.53 7.45 34.75
C CYS A 136 9.48 8.94 35.15
N LEU A 137 10.64 9.55 35.41
CA LEU A 137 10.74 10.97 35.75
C LEU A 137 10.22 11.88 34.64
N ARG A 138 10.49 11.57 33.38
CA ARG A 138 10.01 12.36 32.22
C ARG A 138 8.50 12.25 32.06
N VAL A 139 7.93 11.06 32.19
CA VAL A 139 6.47 10.85 32.08
C VAL A 139 5.75 11.50 33.27
N ARG A 140 6.25 11.35 34.51
CA ARG A 140 5.65 11.97 35.71
C ARG A 140 5.58 13.50 35.63
N LYS A 141 6.49 14.15 34.89
CA LYS A 141 6.45 15.62 34.67
C LYS A 141 5.25 16.07 33.84
N VAL A 142 4.77 15.24 32.91
CA VAL A 142 3.62 15.54 32.03
C VAL A 142 2.33 14.86 32.50
N LEU A 143 2.40 14.06 33.55
CA LEU A 143 1.28 13.37 34.16
C LEU A 143 0.20 14.27 34.80
N PRO A 144 0.53 15.41 35.44
CA PRO A 144 -0.49 16.25 36.07
C PRO A 144 -1.56 16.72 35.06
N GLY A 145 -2.83 16.37 35.32
CA GLY A 145 -3.96 16.71 34.46
C GLY A 145 -4.16 15.79 33.25
N ALA A 146 -3.33 14.76 33.09
CA ALA A 146 -3.51 13.76 32.03
C ALA A 146 -4.74 12.89 32.28
N ARG A 147 -5.48 12.60 31.21
CA ARG A 147 -6.66 11.72 31.22
C ARG A 147 -6.34 10.28 30.85
N GLY A 148 -5.15 10.02 30.32
CA GLY A 148 -4.72 8.70 29.87
C GLY A 148 -3.32 8.71 29.28
N LEU A 149 -2.86 7.53 28.85
CA LEU A 149 -1.61 7.34 28.14
C LEU A 149 -1.80 6.38 26.95
N VAL A 150 -1.23 6.77 25.82
CA VAL A 150 -1.09 5.94 24.63
C VAL A 150 0.36 5.53 24.49
N LEU A 151 0.61 4.22 24.42
CA LEU A 151 1.86 3.68 23.92
C LEU A 151 1.69 3.39 22.42
N ALA A 152 2.44 4.08 21.56
CA ALA A 152 2.37 3.92 20.11
C ALA A 152 3.67 3.34 19.55
N ALA A 153 3.60 2.30 18.73
CA ALA A 153 4.76 1.66 18.12
C ALA A 153 4.74 1.79 16.58
N SER A 154 5.82 2.31 15.99
CA SER A 154 6.04 2.35 14.54
C SER A 154 7.50 2.05 14.18
N HIS A 155 7.84 2.10 12.89
CA HIS A 155 9.16 1.67 12.39
C HIS A 155 10.25 2.75 12.47
N ASP A 156 9.88 4.01 12.68
CA ASP A 156 10.80 5.14 12.78
C ASP A 156 10.20 6.30 13.59
N ARG A 157 11.01 7.35 13.82
CA ARG A 157 10.59 8.56 14.53
C ARG A 157 9.80 9.48 13.61
N TYR A 158 8.48 9.50 13.80
CA TYR A 158 7.55 10.33 13.02
C TYR A 158 7.82 11.84 13.09
N VAL A 159 8.57 12.30 14.10
CA VAL A 159 8.95 13.70 14.30
C VAL A 159 10.05 14.17 13.34
N ASP A 160 10.89 13.26 12.84
CA ASP A 160 12.04 13.58 11.99
C ASP A 160 11.84 13.15 10.53
N VAL A 161 11.00 12.13 10.30
CA VAL A 161 10.77 11.52 9.00
C VAL A 161 9.41 11.93 8.46
N THR A 162 9.35 12.39 7.21
CA THR A 162 8.09 12.74 6.54
C THR A 162 7.66 11.64 5.57
N GLY A 163 6.60 10.92 5.92
CA GLY A 163 5.96 9.89 5.10
C GLY A 163 4.47 9.74 5.43
N GLY A 164 3.73 8.94 4.66
CA GLY A 164 2.27 8.82 4.82
C GLY A 164 1.84 8.37 6.21
N MET A 165 2.54 7.39 6.79
CA MET A 165 2.31 6.89 8.14
C MET A 165 2.77 7.89 9.21
N GLN A 166 3.94 8.51 9.02
CA GLN A 166 4.50 9.45 9.99
C GLN A 166 3.64 10.71 10.14
N VAL A 167 3.10 11.23 9.03
CA VAL A 167 2.16 12.37 9.11
C VAL A 167 0.88 11.98 9.83
N LEU A 168 0.39 10.76 9.63
CA LEU A 168 -0.78 10.24 10.35
C LEU A 168 -0.51 10.10 11.85
N ILE A 169 0.65 9.58 12.24
CA ILE A 169 1.08 9.47 13.65
C ILE A 169 1.22 10.87 14.29
N ALA A 170 1.75 11.85 13.54
CA ALA A 170 1.83 13.23 14.01
C ALA A 170 0.45 13.85 14.27
N ASP A 171 -0.52 13.62 13.38
CA ASP A 171 -1.91 14.06 13.56
C ASP A 171 -2.57 13.34 14.74
N GLU A 172 -2.32 12.03 14.89
CA GLU A 172 -2.79 11.22 16.01
C GLU A 172 -2.29 11.78 17.35
N GLN A 173 -0.98 12.02 17.48
CA GLN A 173 -0.38 12.59 18.68
C GLN A 173 -1.00 13.94 19.03
N ARG A 174 -1.16 14.84 18.05
CA ARG A 174 -1.77 16.16 18.27
C ARG A 174 -3.20 16.03 18.80
N LEU A 175 -4.00 15.13 18.25
CA LEU A 175 -5.38 14.93 18.68
C LEU A 175 -5.46 14.34 20.09
N PHE A 176 -4.57 13.41 20.47
CA PHE A 176 -4.48 12.95 21.85
C PHE A 176 -4.04 14.07 22.80
N ALA A 177 -3.07 14.89 22.40
CA ALA A 177 -2.62 16.04 23.19
C ALA A 177 -3.74 17.07 23.44
N THR A 178 -4.57 17.39 22.42
CA THR A 178 -5.77 18.25 22.61
C THR A 178 -6.78 17.67 23.59
N ASN A 179 -6.71 16.36 23.82
CA ASN A 179 -7.52 15.62 24.75
C ASN A 179 -6.78 15.30 26.06
N HIS A 180 -5.67 15.98 26.36
CA HIS A 180 -4.87 15.75 27.58
C HIS A 180 -4.50 14.27 27.78
N VAL A 181 -4.22 13.54 26.70
CA VAL A 181 -3.73 12.16 26.75
C VAL A 181 -2.26 12.16 26.36
N ILE A 182 -1.42 11.57 27.22
CA ILE A 182 0.02 11.46 27.00
C ILE A 182 0.28 10.52 25.84
N TYR A 183 1.16 10.89 24.92
CA TYR A 183 1.55 10.09 23.77
C TYR A 183 3.01 9.67 23.88
N LEU A 184 3.22 8.42 24.30
CA LEU A 184 4.53 7.79 24.37
C LEU A 184 4.74 6.92 23.12
N HIS A 185 5.62 7.36 22.23
CA HIS A 185 5.92 6.67 21.00
C HIS A 185 7.27 5.95 21.07
N ILE A 186 7.32 4.74 20.51
CA ILE A 186 8.52 3.91 20.40
C ILE A 186 8.77 3.48 18.95
N SER A 187 10.04 3.44 18.57
CA SER A 187 10.50 2.88 17.29
C SER A 187 11.88 2.24 17.42
N PRO A 188 12.28 1.27 16.61
CA PRO A 188 13.58 0.63 16.75
C PRO A 188 14.75 1.59 16.46
N ALA A 189 15.87 1.46 17.18
CA ALA A 189 17.10 2.19 16.88
C ALA A 189 17.85 1.65 15.65
N LEU A 190 17.57 0.39 15.31
CA LEU A 190 18.06 -0.31 14.12
C LEU A 190 16.89 -0.60 13.19
N ALA A 191 16.90 0.00 12.00
CA ALA A 191 15.84 -0.21 11.03
C ALA A 191 15.99 -1.59 10.36
N ARG A 192 14.87 -2.29 10.25
CA ARG A 192 14.70 -3.54 9.49
C ARG A 192 13.36 -3.49 8.76
N LEU A 193 13.27 -4.05 7.55
CA LEU A 193 12.01 -4.15 6.80
C LEU A 193 11.22 -5.43 7.11
N THR A 194 11.43 -5.97 8.31
CA THR A 194 10.86 -7.22 8.81
C THR A 194 10.69 -7.12 10.32
N LEU A 195 9.89 -8.01 10.91
CA LEU A 195 9.84 -8.18 12.36
C LEU A 195 11.20 -8.69 12.84
N GLY A 196 11.76 -8.04 13.85
CA GLY A 196 13.03 -8.40 14.47
C GLY A 196 13.08 -9.87 14.88
N VAL A 197 14.30 -10.42 14.84
CA VAL A 197 14.60 -11.74 15.42
C VAL A 197 14.72 -11.61 16.93
N GLU A 198 14.37 -12.68 17.63
CA GLU A 198 14.57 -12.77 19.08
C GLU A 198 16.04 -13.08 19.33
N ASP A 199 16.84 -12.09 19.76
CA ASP A 199 18.25 -12.28 20.12
C ASP A 199 18.46 -12.12 21.64
N PRO A 200 19.57 -12.64 22.20
CA PRO A 200 19.90 -12.49 23.62
C PRO A 200 20.11 -11.04 24.05
N GLU A 201 20.71 -10.22 23.17
CA GLU A 201 20.95 -8.79 23.44
C GLU A 201 19.65 -8.00 23.34
N PRO A 202 19.32 -7.10 24.28
CA PRO A 202 18.06 -6.38 24.30
C PRO A 202 17.90 -5.47 23.07
N ALA A 203 16.67 -5.36 22.55
CA ALA A 203 16.40 -4.43 21.48
C ALA A 203 16.47 -2.99 22.01
N VAL A 204 17.17 -2.12 21.30
CA VAL A 204 17.22 -0.69 21.60
C VAL A 204 16.13 0.03 20.84
N LEU A 205 15.33 0.81 21.57
CA LEU A 205 14.19 1.57 21.07
C LEU A 205 14.45 3.07 21.24
N GLN A 206 14.05 3.85 20.26
CA GLN A 206 13.98 5.30 20.30
C GLN A 206 12.65 5.71 20.93
N VAL A 207 12.68 6.66 21.86
CA VAL A 207 11.50 7.12 22.59
C VAL A 207 11.17 8.57 22.27
N VAL A 208 9.91 8.83 21.93
CA VAL A 208 9.35 10.16 21.71
C VAL A 208 8.19 10.36 22.68
N LEU A 209 8.24 11.40 23.52
CA LEU A 209 7.19 11.76 24.47
C LEU A 209 6.54 13.06 24.02
N ASP A 210 5.25 13.03 23.70
CA ASP A 210 4.44 14.19 23.27
C ASP A 210 5.09 15.02 22.14
N GLY A 211 5.69 14.33 21.16
CA GLY A 211 6.35 14.95 20.02
C GLY A 211 7.80 15.39 20.27
N VAL A 212 8.36 15.08 21.45
CA VAL A 212 9.75 15.38 21.79
C VAL A 212 10.55 14.09 21.89
N PHE A 213 11.63 13.97 21.10
CA PHE A 213 12.58 12.86 21.26
C PHE A 213 13.30 12.98 22.60
N VAL A 214 13.23 11.92 23.44
CA VAL A 214 13.76 11.95 24.80
C VAL A 214 15.00 11.09 25.01
N GLY A 215 15.23 10.09 24.15
CA GLY A 215 16.42 9.22 24.23
C GLY A 215 16.20 7.83 23.65
N LEU A 216 17.16 6.96 23.91
CA LEU A 216 17.14 5.53 23.62
C LEU A 216 16.85 4.75 24.90
N ILE A 217 16.13 3.63 24.80
CA ILE A 217 15.87 2.75 25.93
C ILE A 217 15.91 1.29 25.46
N GLU A 218 16.38 0.40 26.32
CA GLU A 218 16.30 -1.04 26.05
C GLU A 218 14.87 -1.56 26.30
N GLY A 219 14.43 -2.56 25.53
CA GLY A 219 13.11 -3.18 25.66
C GLY A 219 12.73 -3.57 27.09
N PRO A 220 13.60 -4.28 27.85
CA PRO A 220 13.35 -4.61 29.25
C PRO A 220 13.21 -3.38 30.16
N ALA A 221 14.07 -2.37 29.99
CA ALA A 221 14.01 -1.13 30.77
C ALA A 221 12.73 -0.32 30.47
N LEU A 222 12.26 -0.32 29.22
CA LEU A 222 10.96 0.26 28.86
C LEU A 222 9.80 -0.46 29.57
N ALA A 223 9.78 -1.79 29.54
CA ALA A 223 8.75 -2.57 30.23
C ALA A 223 8.78 -2.31 31.75
N GLN A 224 9.96 -2.23 32.35
CA GLN A 224 10.12 -1.86 33.76
C GLN A 224 9.54 -0.47 34.04
N ALA A 225 9.92 0.55 33.27
CA ALA A 225 9.41 1.91 33.46
C ALA A 225 7.88 1.98 33.35
N LEU A 226 7.29 1.27 32.38
CA LEU A 226 5.84 1.21 32.21
C LEU A 226 5.15 0.53 33.40
N ALA A 227 5.74 -0.53 33.95
CA ALA A 227 5.22 -1.20 35.14
C ALA A 227 5.30 -0.30 36.39
N GLU A 228 6.38 0.48 36.55
CA GLU A 228 6.54 1.44 37.64
C GLU A 228 5.61 2.64 37.53
N LEU A 229 5.28 3.08 36.30
CA LEU A 229 4.33 4.14 36.04
C LEU A 229 2.87 3.68 36.19
N ALA A 230 2.57 2.41 35.94
CA ALA A 230 1.21 1.89 35.91
C ALA A 230 0.35 2.25 37.14
N PRO A 231 0.85 2.26 38.39
CA PRO A 231 0.05 2.69 39.54
C PRO A 231 -0.35 4.18 39.51
N ASP A 232 0.46 5.03 38.89
CA ASP A 232 0.26 6.48 38.84
C ASP A 232 -0.61 6.91 37.63
N LEU A 233 -0.72 6.07 36.61
CA LEU A 233 -1.39 6.39 35.35
C LEU A 233 -2.93 6.33 35.45
N PRO A 234 -3.66 7.23 34.78
CA PRO A 234 -5.12 7.12 34.63
C PRO A 234 -5.55 5.78 34.01
N ASP A 235 -6.83 5.44 34.17
CA ASP A 235 -7.40 4.18 33.65
C ASP A 235 -7.41 4.08 32.12
N ALA A 236 -7.44 5.21 31.40
CA ALA A 236 -7.45 5.23 29.94
C ALA A 236 -6.04 4.94 29.39
N ARG A 237 -5.73 3.64 29.24
CA ARG A 237 -4.44 3.15 28.74
C ARG A 237 -4.65 2.36 27.45
N LEU A 238 -3.93 2.77 26.42
CA LEU A 238 -4.07 2.25 25.06
C LEU A 238 -2.70 1.87 24.50
N PHE A 239 -2.64 0.74 23.81
CA PHE A 239 -1.50 0.38 22.99
C PHE A 239 -1.90 0.41 21.51
N THR A 240 -1.16 1.15 20.70
CA THR A 240 -1.39 1.29 19.26
C THR A 240 -0.17 0.80 18.50
N LEU A 241 -0.36 -0.17 17.61
CA LEU A 241 0.69 -0.72 16.77
C LEU A 241 0.45 -0.30 15.31
N HIS A 242 1.32 0.56 14.80
CA HIS A 242 1.30 1.03 13.41
C HIS A 242 2.24 0.24 12.50
N SER A 243 3.32 -0.35 13.01
CA SER A 243 4.24 -1.15 12.21
C SER A 243 5.05 -2.12 13.08
N PHE A 244 5.39 -3.27 12.50
CA PHE A 244 6.20 -4.32 13.12
C PHE A 244 7.69 -4.20 12.83
N PHE A 245 8.06 -3.39 11.84
CA PHE A 245 9.41 -3.34 11.30
C PHE A 245 10.44 -2.99 12.36
N GLY A 246 11.43 -3.87 12.52
CA GLY A 246 12.54 -3.76 13.48
C GLY A 246 12.17 -4.05 14.93
N HIS A 247 10.89 -4.12 15.28
CA HIS A 247 10.45 -4.50 16.63
C HIS A 247 10.60 -5.99 16.86
N ARG A 248 10.80 -6.40 18.11
CA ARG A 248 10.63 -7.80 18.52
C ARG A 248 9.24 -8.01 19.08
N ALA A 249 8.68 -9.21 18.86
CA ALA A 249 7.35 -9.51 19.35
C ALA A 249 7.33 -9.54 20.89
N SER A 250 8.39 -10.08 21.49
CA SER A 250 8.58 -10.14 22.96
C SER A 250 8.54 -8.77 23.62
N ASP A 251 9.31 -7.80 23.10
CA ASP A 251 9.38 -6.44 23.64
C ASP A 251 8.05 -5.70 23.54
N LEU A 252 7.34 -5.83 22.40
CA LEU A 252 6.01 -5.24 22.22
C LEU A 252 5.00 -5.82 23.22
N MET A 253 5.00 -7.15 23.41
CA MET A 253 4.15 -7.83 24.39
C MET A 253 4.46 -7.35 25.82
N ALA A 254 5.74 -7.33 26.19
CA ALA A 254 6.18 -6.93 27.52
C ALA A 254 5.77 -5.47 27.83
N ALA A 255 6.01 -4.54 26.90
CA ALA A 255 5.65 -3.13 27.07
C ALA A 255 4.13 -2.93 27.21
N ALA A 256 3.32 -3.56 26.35
CA ALA A 256 1.86 -3.43 26.41
C ALA A 256 1.27 -4.03 27.70
N LEU A 257 1.79 -5.19 28.14
CA LEU A 257 1.38 -5.83 29.39
C LEU A 257 1.80 -5.02 30.62
N ALA A 258 3.02 -4.48 30.63
CA ALA A 258 3.52 -3.64 31.72
C ALA A 258 2.72 -2.34 31.88
N LEU A 259 2.32 -1.72 30.76
CA LEU A 259 1.41 -0.56 30.76
C LEU A 259 0.01 -0.92 31.31
N GLN A 260 -0.37 -2.20 31.28
CA GLN A 260 -1.73 -2.67 31.54
C GLN A 260 -2.73 -2.00 30.58
N ALA A 261 -2.37 -1.93 29.28
CA ALA A 261 -3.25 -1.37 28.27
C ALA A 261 -4.58 -2.13 28.23
N ARG A 262 -5.71 -1.40 28.33
CA ARG A 262 -7.05 -2.01 28.31
C ARG A 262 -7.53 -2.32 26.90
N GLN A 263 -6.95 -1.63 25.93
CA GLN A 263 -7.28 -1.73 24.51
C GLN A 263 -5.97 -1.82 23.74
N HIS A 264 -5.94 -2.70 22.74
CA HIS A 264 -4.85 -2.81 21.79
C HIS A 264 -5.41 -2.53 20.40
N VAL A 265 -4.79 -1.64 19.64
CA VAL A 265 -5.20 -1.27 18.29
C VAL A 265 -4.07 -1.63 17.33
N PHE A 266 -4.38 -2.37 16.28
CA PHE A 266 -3.46 -2.63 15.19
C PHE A 266 -3.94 -1.92 13.93
N TRP A 267 -3.09 -1.07 13.35
CA TRP A 267 -3.37 -0.40 12.09
C TRP A 267 -2.81 -1.18 10.90
N LEU A 268 -3.70 -1.52 9.97
CA LEU A 268 -3.35 -2.17 8.70
C LEU A 268 -2.81 -1.16 7.68
N HIS A 269 -1.67 -0.54 8.00
CA HIS A 269 -0.98 0.37 7.08
C HIS A 269 -0.28 -0.38 5.94
N ASP A 270 0.05 -1.65 6.16
CA ASP A 270 0.66 -2.56 5.19
C ASP A 270 0.20 -4.01 5.45
N TYR A 271 0.72 -4.96 4.67
CA TYR A 271 0.40 -6.39 4.77
C TYR A 271 1.47 -7.22 5.48
N ALA A 272 2.34 -6.60 6.29
CA ALA A 272 3.34 -7.33 7.07
C ALA A 272 2.69 -8.42 7.94
N SER A 273 1.49 -8.16 8.48
CA SER A 273 0.67 -9.15 9.20
C SER A 273 0.18 -10.38 8.41
N ILE A 274 0.48 -10.46 7.11
CA ILE A 274 0.18 -11.60 6.23
C ILE A 274 1.47 -12.27 5.72
N CYS A 275 2.50 -11.47 5.48
CA CYS A 275 3.78 -11.90 4.91
C CYS A 275 4.85 -10.87 5.21
N ASP A 276 6.09 -11.31 5.35
CA ASP A 276 7.25 -10.43 5.50
C ASP A 276 7.45 -9.50 4.29
N SER A 277 6.96 -9.90 3.12
CA SER A 277 6.67 -8.97 2.03
C SER A 277 5.44 -8.12 2.37
N TYR A 278 5.67 -6.98 3.01
CA TYR A 278 4.62 -6.05 3.46
C TYR A 278 3.73 -5.49 2.34
N ASN A 279 4.16 -5.61 1.08
CA ASN A 279 3.39 -5.22 -0.10
C ASN A 279 2.92 -6.43 -0.93
N LEU A 280 3.08 -7.65 -0.40
CA LEU A 280 2.68 -8.90 -1.04
C LEU A 280 3.27 -9.11 -2.44
N LEU A 281 4.49 -8.60 -2.69
CA LEU A 281 5.21 -8.82 -3.94
C LEU A 281 6.10 -10.06 -3.86
N ARG A 282 5.83 -11.06 -4.70
CA ARG A 282 6.74 -12.20 -4.90
C ARG A 282 8.05 -11.68 -5.49
N ASN A 283 9.16 -12.02 -4.85
CA ASN A 283 10.50 -11.57 -5.24
C ASN A 283 10.60 -10.05 -5.45
N ASN A 284 9.78 -9.29 -4.71
CA ASN A 284 9.68 -7.83 -4.79
C ASN A 284 9.24 -7.27 -6.16
N VAL A 285 8.61 -8.08 -7.03
CA VAL A 285 8.26 -7.64 -8.41
C VAL A 285 6.80 -7.84 -8.82
N GLU A 286 6.10 -8.84 -8.30
CA GLU A 286 4.77 -9.20 -8.79
C GLU A 286 3.80 -9.47 -7.64
N TYR A 287 2.59 -8.89 -7.69
CA TYR A 287 1.60 -9.08 -6.64
C TYR A 287 1.17 -10.55 -6.54
N CYS A 288 1.54 -11.20 -5.44
CA CYS A 288 1.40 -12.64 -5.27
C CYS A 288 0.02 -13.07 -4.76
N ARG A 289 -0.82 -12.10 -4.35
CA ARG A 289 -2.14 -12.33 -3.73
C ARG A 289 -2.10 -13.06 -2.38
N GLY A 290 -0.94 -13.08 -1.73
CA GLY A 290 -0.74 -13.69 -0.41
C GLY A 290 -1.13 -15.17 -0.37
N PRO A 291 -0.48 -16.06 -1.15
CA PRO A 291 -0.84 -17.47 -1.17
C PRO A 291 -0.53 -18.14 0.17
N ALA A 292 -0.94 -19.39 0.36
CA ALA A 292 -0.60 -20.14 1.57
C ALA A 292 0.93 -20.30 1.72
N PRO A 293 1.49 -20.27 2.94
CA PRO A 293 2.94 -20.36 3.16
C PRO A 293 3.59 -21.63 2.60
N ASP A 294 2.84 -22.73 2.52
CA ASP A 294 3.26 -24.03 2.00
C ASP A 294 3.12 -24.17 0.47
N SER A 295 2.55 -23.18 -0.22
CA SER A 295 2.39 -23.19 -1.68
C SER A 295 3.72 -23.14 -2.42
N LEU A 296 3.80 -23.78 -3.60
CA LEU A 296 4.95 -23.70 -4.50
C LEU A 296 5.35 -22.26 -4.83
N ALA A 297 4.34 -21.39 -5.00
CA ALA A 297 4.51 -19.96 -5.21
C ALA A 297 5.30 -19.27 -4.08
N CYS A 298 5.11 -19.71 -2.84
CA CYS A 298 5.81 -19.19 -1.67
C CYS A 298 7.20 -19.81 -1.56
N GLN A 299 7.35 -21.12 -1.84
CA GLN A 299 8.63 -21.84 -1.77
C GLN A 299 9.71 -21.28 -2.70
N VAL A 300 9.33 -20.77 -3.89
CA VAL A 300 10.30 -20.13 -4.82
C VAL A 300 10.48 -18.62 -4.57
N CYS A 301 9.84 -18.09 -3.53
CA CYS A 301 9.94 -16.69 -3.19
C CYS A 301 11.07 -16.46 -2.17
N VAL A 302 11.81 -15.36 -2.30
CA VAL A 302 12.86 -14.96 -1.33
C VAL A 302 12.34 -14.75 0.10
N HIS A 303 11.03 -14.57 0.25
CA HIS A 303 10.33 -14.40 1.53
C HIS A 303 9.77 -15.72 2.07
N GLY A 304 9.80 -16.80 1.28
CA GLY A 304 9.10 -18.05 1.54
C GLY A 304 9.64 -18.81 2.73
N ASP A 305 10.94 -19.07 2.73
CA ASP A 305 11.61 -19.94 3.71
C ASP A 305 11.45 -19.43 5.15
N THR A 306 11.43 -18.11 5.35
CA THR A 306 11.33 -17.49 6.67
C THR A 306 9.88 -17.21 7.09
N ARG A 307 8.92 -17.30 6.16
CA ARG A 307 7.51 -16.96 6.42
C ARG A 307 6.86 -17.80 7.53
N PRO A 308 7.08 -19.12 7.65
CA PRO A 308 6.48 -19.90 8.73
C PRO A 308 6.89 -19.38 10.13
N GLY A 309 8.19 -19.16 10.36
CA GLY A 309 8.70 -18.64 11.63
C GLY A 309 8.24 -17.21 11.89
N TYR A 310 8.21 -16.37 10.84
CA TYR A 310 7.65 -15.02 10.91
C TYR A 310 6.18 -15.04 11.38
N LEU A 311 5.33 -15.85 10.73
CA LEU A 311 3.91 -15.95 11.09
C LEU A 311 3.68 -16.53 12.47
N ALA A 312 4.54 -17.44 12.95
CA ALA A 312 4.48 -17.94 14.32
C ALA A 312 4.69 -16.83 15.35
N ARG A 313 5.66 -15.92 15.13
CA ARG A 313 5.88 -14.76 16.02
C ARG A 313 4.69 -13.79 15.98
N MET A 314 4.14 -13.53 14.80
CA MET A 314 2.93 -12.70 14.65
C MET A 314 1.73 -13.33 15.37
N GLN A 315 1.55 -14.64 15.24
CA GLN A 315 0.49 -15.39 15.91
C GLN A 315 0.63 -15.28 17.43
N ALA A 316 1.84 -15.41 17.97
CA ALA A 316 2.10 -15.25 19.40
C ALA A 316 1.72 -13.83 19.87
N LEU A 317 2.16 -12.79 19.16
CA LEU A 317 1.85 -11.40 19.47
C LEU A 317 0.34 -11.13 19.50
N PHE A 318 -0.41 -11.55 18.48
CA PHE A 318 -1.87 -11.32 18.40
C PHE A 318 -2.67 -12.21 19.35
N THR A 319 -2.12 -13.35 19.78
CA THR A 319 -2.75 -14.21 20.78
C THR A 319 -2.62 -13.60 22.18
N THR A 320 -1.42 -13.09 22.51
CA THR A 320 -1.15 -12.44 23.80
C THR A 320 -1.83 -11.08 23.91
N LEU A 321 -1.75 -10.27 22.85
CA LEU A 321 -2.38 -8.96 22.77
C LEU A 321 -3.57 -9.03 21.81
N PRO A 322 -4.80 -9.17 22.33
CA PRO A 322 -5.96 -9.23 21.46
C PRO A 322 -6.24 -7.84 20.88
N PHE A 323 -6.01 -7.68 19.57
CA PHE A 323 -6.09 -6.39 18.87
C PHE A 323 -7.46 -6.09 18.27
N HIS A 324 -7.86 -4.82 18.33
CA HIS A 324 -8.82 -4.22 17.40
C HIS A 324 -8.08 -3.78 16.14
N VAL A 325 -8.39 -4.40 15.01
CA VAL A 325 -7.77 -4.13 13.72
C VAL A 325 -8.52 -3.00 13.02
N LEU A 326 -7.79 -1.92 12.71
CA LEU A 326 -8.29 -0.80 11.94
C LEU A 326 -7.65 -0.81 10.56
N SER A 327 -8.48 -0.80 9.54
CA SER A 327 -8.04 -0.77 8.16
C SER A 327 -8.32 0.60 7.54
N PRO A 328 -7.35 1.21 6.85
CA PRO A 328 -7.54 2.53 6.23
C PRO A 328 -8.43 2.47 4.99
N SER A 329 -8.79 1.27 4.51
CA SER A 329 -9.76 1.10 3.43
C SER A 329 -10.48 -0.25 3.50
N ARG A 330 -11.61 -0.36 2.79
CA ARG A 330 -12.30 -1.63 2.59
C ARG A 330 -11.44 -2.63 1.81
N ALA A 331 -10.81 -2.20 0.72
CA ALA A 331 -9.96 -3.06 -0.11
C ALA A 331 -8.83 -3.72 0.70
N ALA A 332 -8.16 -2.96 1.59
CA ALA A 332 -7.12 -3.50 2.45
C ALA A 332 -7.67 -4.51 3.46
N LEU A 333 -8.81 -4.18 4.09
CA LEU A 333 -9.46 -5.06 5.07
C LEU A 333 -9.86 -6.39 4.44
N ASP A 334 -10.45 -6.36 3.25
CA ASP A 334 -10.92 -7.56 2.57
C ASP A 334 -9.77 -8.51 2.20
N ILE A 335 -8.63 -7.95 1.77
CA ILE A 335 -7.38 -8.70 1.53
C ILE A 335 -6.89 -9.32 2.85
N TRP A 336 -6.78 -8.53 3.91
CA TRP A 336 -6.30 -9.02 5.21
C TRP A 336 -7.19 -10.12 5.78
N LEU A 337 -8.51 -9.93 5.78
CA LEU A 337 -9.49 -10.94 6.18
C LEU A 337 -9.45 -12.19 5.29
N SER A 338 -8.90 -12.10 4.07
CA SER A 338 -8.78 -13.24 3.16
C SER A 338 -7.53 -14.07 3.36
N ARG A 339 -6.44 -13.44 3.83
CA ARG A 339 -5.11 -14.06 3.84
C ARG A 339 -4.48 -14.17 5.22
N SER A 340 -4.97 -13.44 6.22
CA SER A 340 -4.49 -13.54 7.59
C SER A 340 -5.22 -14.62 8.37
N SER A 341 -4.48 -15.37 9.19
CA SER A 341 -5.02 -16.29 10.19
C SER A 341 -4.88 -15.77 11.62
N LEU A 342 -4.43 -14.51 11.79
CA LEU A 342 -4.16 -13.94 13.11
C LEU A 342 -5.47 -13.76 13.89
N PRO A 343 -5.47 -14.01 15.22
CA PRO A 343 -6.62 -13.77 16.07
C PRO A 343 -6.79 -12.26 16.30
N TYR A 344 -8.03 -11.80 16.44
CA TYR A 344 -8.33 -10.38 16.69
C TYR A 344 -9.65 -10.24 17.43
N LEU A 345 -9.84 -9.10 18.12
CA LEU A 345 -11.08 -8.75 18.81
C LEU A 345 -12.16 -8.26 17.84
N SER A 346 -11.80 -7.29 17.00
CA SER A 346 -12.69 -6.74 15.98
C SER A 346 -11.87 -6.26 14.79
N ALA A 347 -12.45 -6.22 13.59
CA ALA A 347 -11.82 -5.59 12.43
C ALA A 347 -12.82 -4.64 11.74
N ARG A 348 -12.41 -3.41 11.44
CA ARG A 348 -13.27 -2.42 10.76
C ARG A 348 -12.48 -1.48 9.87
N VAL A 349 -13.20 -0.87 8.93
CA VAL A 349 -12.65 0.22 8.12
C VAL A 349 -12.73 1.51 8.92
N HIS A 350 -11.61 2.22 9.01
CA HIS A 350 -11.52 3.59 9.51
C HIS A 350 -10.62 4.35 8.55
N GLU A 351 -11.22 5.03 7.57
CA GLU A 351 -10.48 5.57 6.43
C GLU A 351 -9.53 6.70 6.86
N ASN A 352 -8.32 6.70 6.30
CA ASN A 352 -7.31 7.74 6.59
C ASN A 352 -7.80 9.13 6.21
N ALA A 353 -8.52 9.23 5.09
CA ALA A 353 -9.19 10.45 4.69
C ALA A 353 -10.47 10.14 3.92
N LEU A 354 -11.42 11.06 4.02
CA LEU A 354 -12.67 11.07 3.28
C LEU A 354 -12.62 12.17 2.22
N LEU A 355 -13.22 11.86 1.06
CA LEU A 355 -13.50 12.85 0.03
C LEU A 355 -14.90 13.42 0.29
N GLU A 356 -14.96 14.68 0.68
CA GLU A 356 -16.21 15.42 0.86
C GLU A 356 -16.54 16.22 -0.41
N PRO A 357 -17.84 16.40 -0.74
CA PRO A 357 -18.23 17.39 -1.72
C PRO A 357 -17.72 18.77 -1.29
N SER A 358 -17.12 19.53 -2.21
CA SER A 358 -16.90 20.96 -1.96
C SER A 358 -18.26 21.68 -2.04
N ALA A 359 -18.37 22.87 -1.42
CA ALA A 359 -19.50 23.77 -1.71
C ALA A 359 -19.59 23.96 -3.23
N PRO A 360 -20.79 24.13 -3.83
CA PRO A 360 -20.94 24.19 -5.27
C PRO A 360 -20.04 25.28 -5.87
N ALA A 361 -18.87 24.86 -6.33
CA ALA A 361 -18.00 25.65 -7.17
C ALA A 361 -18.52 25.47 -8.59
N ALA A 362 -18.40 26.53 -9.41
CA ALA A 362 -18.65 26.36 -10.84
C ALA A 362 -17.78 25.20 -11.35
N PRO A 363 -18.34 24.25 -12.13
CA PRO A 363 -17.58 23.12 -12.62
C PRO A 363 -16.27 23.62 -13.24
N VAL A 364 -15.15 23.05 -12.79
CA VAL A 364 -13.83 23.42 -13.32
C VAL A 364 -13.69 22.64 -14.62
N GLY A 365 -14.03 23.30 -15.72
CA GLY A 365 -13.99 22.71 -17.05
C GLY A 365 -13.71 23.79 -18.07
N ARG A 366 -12.74 23.52 -18.94
CA ARG A 366 -12.64 24.16 -20.26
C ARG A 366 -12.92 23.07 -21.29
N PRO A 367 -13.51 23.37 -22.45
CA PRO A 367 -13.57 22.41 -23.54
C PRO A 367 -12.15 21.91 -23.83
N LEU A 368 -11.94 20.60 -23.81
CA LEU A 368 -10.66 20.00 -24.20
C LEU A 368 -10.76 19.58 -25.66
N LEU A 369 -9.94 20.20 -26.50
CA LEU A 369 -9.90 19.86 -27.92
C LEU A 369 -8.96 18.69 -28.23
N GLY A 370 -8.06 18.34 -27.30
CA GLY A 370 -7.08 17.26 -27.50
C GLY A 370 -6.13 17.57 -28.65
N THR A 371 -5.82 18.85 -28.87
CA THR A 371 -4.92 19.34 -29.94
C THR A 371 -3.58 19.76 -29.35
N ALA A 372 -2.60 20.05 -30.21
CA ALA A 372 -1.30 20.58 -29.78
C ALA A 372 -1.41 21.90 -28.98
N GLU A 373 -2.42 22.72 -29.29
CA GLU A 373 -2.72 23.98 -28.60
C GLU A 373 -3.48 23.76 -27.30
N ASP A 374 -4.16 22.62 -27.18
CA ASP A 374 -4.99 22.28 -26.04
C ASP A 374 -4.87 20.79 -25.61
N PRO A 375 -3.69 20.36 -25.15
CA PRO A 375 -3.44 18.95 -24.86
C PRO A 375 -4.10 18.50 -23.56
N VAL A 376 -4.38 17.20 -23.47
CA VAL A 376 -4.75 16.53 -22.22
C VAL A 376 -3.51 16.44 -21.32
N ARG A 377 -3.62 16.97 -20.11
CA ARG A 377 -2.56 17.03 -19.11
C ARG A 377 -2.57 15.78 -18.24
N VAL A 378 -1.54 14.97 -18.38
CA VAL A 378 -1.40 13.69 -17.69
C VAL A 378 -0.29 13.79 -16.65
N ALA A 379 -0.55 13.40 -15.40
CA ALA A 379 0.40 13.56 -14.31
C ALA A 379 0.82 12.26 -13.65
N PHE A 380 2.03 12.28 -13.11
CA PHE A 380 2.51 11.39 -12.07
C PHE A 380 2.87 12.21 -10.83
N ALA A 381 2.48 11.76 -9.63
CA ALA A 381 2.70 12.48 -8.39
C ALA A 381 3.45 11.62 -7.35
N GLY A 382 4.51 12.20 -6.80
CA GLY A 382 5.38 11.59 -5.80
C GLY A 382 6.74 11.14 -6.36
N PHE A 383 7.54 10.52 -5.50
CA PHE A 383 8.90 10.08 -5.86
C PHE A 383 8.92 9.07 -7.04
N PRO A 384 9.89 9.18 -7.96
CA PRO A 384 9.98 8.35 -9.17
C PRO A 384 10.58 6.97 -8.86
N THR A 385 9.83 6.11 -8.18
CA THR A 385 10.30 4.78 -7.78
C THR A 385 9.51 3.66 -8.49
N PRO A 386 10.13 2.48 -8.73
CA PRO A 386 9.42 1.31 -9.27
C PRO A 386 8.17 0.95 -8.47
N GLN A 387 8.24 1.12 -7.16
CA GLN A 387 7.15 0.90 -6.21
C GLN A 387 5.89 1.75 -6.47
N LYS A 388 6.03 2.87 -7.18
CA LYS A 388 4.92 3.77 -7.50
C LYS A 388 4.48 3.68 -8.96
N GLY A 389 5.05 2.73 -9.71
CA GLY A 389 4.78 2.56 -11.14
C GLY A 389 5.49 3.57 -12.04
N TRP A 390 6.58 4.17 -11.57
CA TRP A 390 7.36 5.12 -12.37
C TRP A 390 7.85 4.53 -13.70
N PRO A 391 8.39 3.30 -13.78
CA PRO A 391 8.82 2.72 -15.07
C PRO A 391 7.69 2.64 -16.10
N GLN A 392 6.48 2.25 -15.68
CA GLN A 392 5.29 2.16 -16.53
C GLN A 392 4.83 3.54 -16.99
N PHE A 393 4.87 4.54 -16.09
CA PHE A 393 4.57 5.92 -16.46
C PHE A 393 5.59 6.48 -17.48
N MET A 394 6.88 6.19 -17.31
CA MET A 394 7.91 6.61 -18.26
C MET A 394 7.77 5.93 -19.61
N GLU A 395 7.42 4.64 -19.62
CA GLU A 395 7.10 3.94 -20.85
C GLU A 395 5.88 4.57 -21.56
N LEU A 396 4.86 4.98 -20.81
CA LEU A 396 3.71 5.73 -21.36
C LEU A 396 4.14 7.08 -21.96
N VAL A 397 4.95 7.86 -21.25
CA VAL A 397 5.49 9.16 -21.72
C VAL A 397 6.24 8.97 -23.04
N LEU A 398 7.14 7.97 -23.09
CA LEU A 398 7.88 7.65 -24.30
C LEU A 398 6.92 7.22 -25.42
N ARG A 399 5.94 6.36 -25.10
CA ARG A 399 4.93 5.88 -26.06
C ARG A 399 4.13 6.98 -26.72
N CYS A 400 3.85 8.04 -25.97
CA CYS A 400 3.09 9.18 -26.44
C CYS A 400 3.95 10.38 -26.85
N ARG A 401 5.29 10.24 -26.96
CA ARG A 401 6.19 11.38 -27.22
C ARG A 401 5.82 12.18 -28.47
N ASP A 402 5.44 11.49 -29.54
CA ASP A 402 5.08 12.08 -30.84
C ASP A 402 3.57 12.41 -30.93
N VAL A 403 2.80 12.18 -29.86
CA VAL A 403 1.36 12.46 -29.81
C VAL A 403 1.16 13.83 -29.17
N SER A 404 0.99 14.85 -30.00
CA SER A 404 0.85 16.25 -29.58
C SER A 404 -0.41 16.53 -28.75
N ALA A 405 -1.37 15.60 -28.72
CA ALA A 405 -2.59 15.68 -27.93
C ALA A 405 -2.37 15.50 -26.41
N TYR A 406 -1.19 15.05 -25.98
CA TYR A 406 -0.85 14.86 -24.57
C TYR A 406 0.29 15.76 -24.12
N ARG A 407 0.24 16.16 -22.85
CA ARG A 407 1.36 16.81 -22.14
C ARG A 407 1.54 16.19 -20.76
N PHE A 408 2.74 15.71 -20.46
CA PHE A 408 2.99 15.01 -19.21
C PHE A 408 3.60 15.90 -18.12
N PHE A 409 3.28 15.59 -16.86
CA PHE A 409 3.77 16.29 -15.68
C PHE A 409 4.26 15.31 -14.62
N HIS A 410 5.31 15.69 -13.89
CA HIS A 410 5.83 14.97 -12.73
C HIS A 410 5.90 15.91 -11.52
N PHE A 411 5.08 15.64 -10.51
CA PHE A 411 5.02 16.40 -9.26
C PHE A 411 5.83 15.71 -8.17
N ALA A 412 6.98 16.26 -7.80
CA ALA A 412 7.82 15.69 -6.76
C ALA A 412 8.70 16.76 -6.10
N SER A 413 9.31 16.43 -4.96
CA SER A 413 10.28 17.35 -4.34
C SER A 413 11.47 17.58 -5.28
N GLY A 414 12.14 18.74 -5.19
CA GLY A 414 13.13 19.17 -6.20
C GLY A 414 14.19 18.11 -6.57
N GLU A 415 14.76 17.40 -5.60
CA GLU A 415 15.78 16.35 -5.82
C GLU A 415 15.22 15.08 -6.48
N ALA A 416 13.92 14.85 -6.35
CA ALA A 416 13.20 13.70 -6.90
C ALA A 416 12.58 14.00 -8.27
N MET A 417 12.56 15.25 -8.72
CA MET A 417 11.99 15.64 -9.99
C MET A 417 12.83 15.11 -11.16
N ARG A 418 12.17 14.73 -12.26
CA ARG A 418 12.79 14.14 -13.45
C ARG A 418 12.21 14.76 -14.72
N PRO A 419 12.57 16.01 -15.07
CA PRO A 419 12.10 16.63 -16.30
C PRO A 419 12.77 15.99 -17.52
N MET A 420 12.04 15.89 -18.63
CA MET A 420 12.53 15.46 -19.95
C MET A 420 11.71 16.16 -21.05
N ASP A 421 12.10 15.99 -22.31
CA ASP A 421 11.26 16.39 -23.44
C ASP A 421 9.85 15.77 -23.31
N ASN A 422 8.82 16.61 -23.34
CA ASN A 422 7.41 16.24 -23.15
C ASN A 422 7.00 15.81 -21.71
N LEU A 423 7.88 15.98 -20.71
CA LEU A 423 7.60 15.75 -19.28
C LEU A 423 8.00 16.96 -18.42
N VAL A 424 7.01 17.72 -17.97
CA VAL A 424 7.19 18.92 -17.16
C VAL A 424 7.37 18.55 -15.68
N GLY A 425 8.51 18.93 -15.09
CA GLY A 425 8.72 18.80 -13.64
C GLY A 425 8.06 19.93 -12.86
N VAL A 426 7.30 19.60 -11.79
CA VAL A 426 6.69 20.58 -10.87
C VAL A 426 7.16 20.31 -9.43
N PRO A 427 7.92 21.23 -8.81
CA PRO A 427 8.45 21.04 -7.46
C PRO A 427 7.31 21.07 -6.43
N THR A 428 7.06 19.92 -5.79
CA THR A 428 5.95 19.75 -4.85
C THR A 428 6.38 18.94 -3.63
N ARG A 429 6.12 19.47 -2.43
CA ARG A 429 6.44 18.78 -1.16
C ARG A 429 5.26 18.88 -0.19
N VAL A 430 4.70 17.72 0.17
CA VAL A 430 3.68 17.61 1.23
C VAL A 430 4.38 17.51 2.58
N THR A 431 3.95 18.31 3.55
CA THR A 431 4.49 18.32 4.92
C THR A 431 3.33 18.35 5.94
N PRO A 432 3.58 18.07 7.24
CA PRO A 432 2.56 18.25 8.27
C PRO A 432 1.96 19.67 8.32
N GLY A 433 2.73 20.70 7.96
CA GLY A 433 2.28 22.10 7.92
C GLY A 433 1.64 22.53 6.60
N ASN A 434 1.80 21.75 5.53
CA ASN A 434 1.22 22.03 4.21
C ASN A 434 0.70 20.74 3.56
N ARG A 435 -0.43 20.26 4.07
CA ARG A 435 -1.08 19.01 3.62
C ARG A 435 -1.72 19.13 2.23
N MET A 436 -2.06 20.35 1.80
CA MET A 436 -2.72 20.59 0.52
C MET A 436 -1.75 20.91 -0.63
N ALA A 437 -0.43 20.84 -0.39
CA ALA A 437 0.59 21.19 -1.39
C ALA A 437 0.39 20.46 -2.72
N MET A 438 0.14 19.15 -2.69
CA MET A 438 -0.08 18.37 -3.90
C MET A 438 -1.40 18.73 -4.59
N VAL A 439 -2.49 18.85 -3.83
CA VAL A 439 -3.80 19.25 -4.37
C VAL A 439 -3.71 20.58 -5.10
N ASN A 440 -3.09 21.57 -4.46
CA ASN A 440 -2.94 22.91 -5.00
C ASN A 440 -2.10 22.90 -6.28
N ALA A 441 -0.97 22.17 -6.29
CA ALA A 441 -0.12 22.05 -7.47
C ALA A 441 -0.84 21.38 -8.64
N LEU A 442 -1.56 20.27 -8.40
CA LEU A 442 -2.34 19.59 -9.44
C LEU A 442 -3.43 20.50 -10.03
N ALA A 443 -4.12 21.27 -9.16
CA ALA A 443 -5.18 22.19 -9.57
C ALA A 443 -4.63 23.39 -10.35
N GLU A 444 -3.54 24.00 -9.89
CA GLU A 444 -2.86 25.13 -10.56
C GLU A 444 -2.42 24.77 -11.98
N HIS A 445 -1.89 23.55 -12.15
CA HIS A 445 -1.46 23.02 -13.44
C HIS A 445 -2.60 22.39 -14.26
N LYS A 446 -3.85 22.43 -13.75
CA LYS A 446 -5.06 21.98 -14.45
C LYS A 446 -4.96 20.53 -14.95
N ILE A 447 -4.44 19.65 -14.10
CA ILE A 447 -4.23 18.24 -14.45
C ILE A 447 -5.57 17.56 -14.78
N ASP A 448 -5.58 16.82 -15.89
CA ASP A 448 -6.76 16.12 -16.39
C ASP A 448 -6.84 14.69 -15.87
N LEU A 449 -5.74 13.96 -16.07
CA LEU A 449 -5.63 12.56 -15.69
C LEU A 449 -4.42 12.40 -14.78
N LEU A 450 -4.62 11.82 -13.60
CA LEU A 450 -3.53 11.44 -12.69
C LEU A 450 -3.35 9.93 -12.71
N VAL A 451 -2.14 9.49 -13.05
CA VAL A 451 -1.80 8.10 -13.25
C VAL A 451 -1.24 7.51 -11.94
N VAL A 452 -1.89 6.47 -11.42
CA VAL A 452 -1.49 5.79 -10.18
C VAL A 452 -1.37 4.29 -10.45
N LEU A 453 -0.13 3.80 -10.54
CA LEU A 453 0.23 2.48 -11.10
C LEU A 453 1.03 1.62 -10.12
N SER A 454 0.77 1.75 -8.81
CA SER A 454 1.42 0.92 -7.81
C SER A 454 1.29 -0.57 -8.16
N PRO A 455 2.39 -1.36 -8.16
CA PRO A 455 2.37 -2.75 -8.63
C PRO A 455 1.79 -3.73 -7.59
N TRP A 456 1.13 -3.22 -6.55
CA TRP A 456 0.50 -3.97 -5.48
C TRP A 456 -0.77 -3.26 -5.01
N PRO A 457 -1.64 -3.93 -4.24
CA PRO A 457 -2.82 -3.28 -3.68
C PRO A 457 -2.44 -2.26 -2.61
N GLU A 458 -2.53 -0.97 -2.90
CA GLU A 458 -2.30 0.04 -1.85
C GLU A 458 -3.35 -0.11 -0.75
N THR A 459 -2.89 -0.06 0.51
CA THR A 459 -3.80 -0.06 1.67
C THR A 459 -4.61 1.23 1.72
N PHE A 460 -3.97 2.35 1.41
CA PHE A 460 -4.56 3.66 1.19
C PHE A 460 -3.63 4.54 0.34
N SER A 461 -4.20 5.32 -0.58
CA SER A 461 -3.41 6.19 -1.47
C SER A 461 -3.78 7.66 -1.30
N TYR A 462 -2.95 8.44 -0.59
CA TYR A 462 -3.16 9.89 -0.50
C TYR A 462 -3.17 10.56 -1.88
N VAL A 463 -2.28 10.13 -2.79
CA VAL A 463 -2.15 10.70 -4.13
C VAL A 463 -3.45 10.58 -4.93
N ALA A 464 -4.16 9.45 -4.84
CA ALA A 464 -5.45 9.29 -5.51
C ALA A 464 -6.50 10.28 -4.98
N TYR A 465 -6.57 10.46 -3.66
CA TYR A 465 -7.50 11.40 -3.02
C TYR A 465 -7.11 12.87 -3.28
N GLU A 466 -5.82 13.18 -3.31
CA GLU A 466 -5.30 14.49 -3.70
C GLU A 466 -5.67 14.82 -5.15
N GLY A 467 -5.57 13.83 -6.05
CA GLY A 467 -6.05 13.92 -7.43
C GLY A 467 -7.53 14.24 -7.51
N PHE A 468 -8.38 13.49 -6.79
CA PHE A 468 -9.82 13.80 -6.74
C PHE A 468 -10.09 15.23 -6.25
N CYS A 469 -9.39 15.67 -5.19
CA CYS A 469 -9.55 17.02 -4.64
C CYS A 469 -9.15 18.11 -5.64
N SER A 470 -8.13 17.87 -6.46
CA SER A 470 -7.67 18.81 -7.49
C SER A 470 -8.63 18.95 -8.69
N GLY A 471 -9.58 18.02 -8.82
CA GLY A 471 -10.46 17.91 -9.98
C GLY A 471 -10.00 16.86 -11.00
N ALA A 472 -8.75 16.39 -10.95
CA ALA A 472 -8.27 15.32 -11.83
C ALA A 472 -9.04 14.01 -11.66
N ASP A 473 -9.15 13.25 -12.75
CA ASP A 473 -9.65 11.87 -12.70
C ASP A 473 -8.48 10.89 -12.68
N ILE A 474 -8.67 9.73 -12.04
CA ILE A 474 -7.57 8.79 -11.76
C ILE A 474 -7.53 7.67 -12.81
N VAL A 475 -6.36 7.43 -13.41
CA VAL A 475 -6.12 6.27 -14.28
C VAL A 475 -5.26 5.27 -13.51
N THR A 476 -5.77 4.05 -13.35
CA THR A 476 -5.12 3.04 -12.50
C THR A 476 -5.34 1.62 -13.02
N LEU A 477 -4.67 0.64 -12.41
CA LEU A 477 -4.82 -0.79 -12.71
C LEU A 477 -5.77 -1.48 -11.72
N ALA A 478 -6.32 -2.62 -12.12
CA ALA A 478 -7.32 -3.36 -11.35
C ALA A 478 -6.83 -3.84 -9.97
N ASP A 479 -5.53 -4.17 -9.86
CA ASP A 479 -4.92 -4.77 -8.68
C ASP A 479 -4.31 -3.72 -7.70
N THR A 480 -4.55 -2.42 -7.90
CA THR A 480 -4.02 -1.32 -7.06
C THR A 480 -4.73 -1.12 -5.72
N GLY A 481 -5.65 -2.02 -5.35
CA GLY A 481 -6.29 -2.03 -4.04
C GLY A 481 -7.18 -0.82 -3.81
N ASN A 482 -6.86 -0.01 -2.79
CA ASN A 482 -7.65 1.17 -2.42
C ASN A 482 -7.86 2.14 -3.58
N VAL A 483 -6.87 2.30 -4.47
CA VAL A 483 -6.95 3.23 -5.60
C VAL A 483 -8.07 2.81 -6.56
N ALA A 484 -8.03 1.58 -7.07
CA ALA A 484 -9.07 1.03 -7.94
C ALA A 484 -10.46 1.03 -7.27
N ASP A 485 -10.55 0.72 -5.98
CA ASP A 485 -11.82 0.78 -5.24
C ASP A 485 -12.35 2.23 -5.15
N ALA A 486 -11.48 3.20 -4.86
CA ALA A 486 -11.85 4.61 -4.81
C ALA A 486 -12.31 5.14 -6.17
N VAL A 487 -11.62 4.81 -7.27
CA VAL A 487 -12.05 5.18 -8.64
C VAL A 487 -13.47 4.68 -8.92
N ARG A 488 -13.75 3.40 -8.62
CA ARG A 488 -15.08 2.80 -8.82
C ARG A 488 -16.15 3.43 -7.94
N ARG A 489 -15.83 3.69 -6.67
CA ARG A 489 -16.76 4.25 -5.68
C ARG A 489 -17.15 5.68 -6.03
N HIS A 490 -16.18 6.51 -6.40
CA HIS A 490 -16.39 7.92 -6.71
C HIS A 490 -16.77 8.16 -8.19
N ARG A 491 -16.65 7.14 -9.05
CA ARG A 491 -16.89 7.23 -10.51
C ARG A 491 -16.05 8.33 -11.17
N ARG A 492 -14.80 8.47 -10.74
CA ARG A 492 -13.88 9.53 -11.17
C ARG A 492 -12.56 8.95 -11.68
N GLY A 493 -12.59 8.39 -12.88
CA GLY A 493 -11.42 7.77 -13.48
C GLY A 493 -11.70 6.47 -14.21
N VAL A 494 -10.62 5.79 -14.57
CA VAL A 494 -10.63 4.55 -15.34
C VAL A 494 -9.78 3.50 -14.62
N VAL A 495 -10.35 2.31 -14.43
CA VAL A 495 -9.63 1.15 -13.89
C VAL A 495 -9.38 0.17 -15.03
N LEU A 496 -8.11 -0.01 -15.38
CA LEU A 496 -7.65 -0.82 -16.49
C LEU A 496 -7.22 -2.20 -16.02
N ALA A 497 -7.34 -3.21 -16.88
CA ALA A 497 -7.06 -4.58 -16.50
C ALA A 497 -5.58 -4.83 -16.18
N ASN A 498 -4.66 -4.23 -16.95
CA ASN A 498 -3.21 -4.45 -16.87
C ASN A 498 -2.43 -3.34 -17.58
N GLU A 499 -1.10 -3.44 -17.59
CA GLU A 499 -0.18 -2.48 -18.23
C GLU A 499 -0.40 -2.35 -19.75
N ALA A 500 -0.76 -3.44 -20.46
CA ALA A 500 -1.04 -3.36 -21.90
C ALA A 500 -2.28 -2.50 -22.18
N ALA A 501 -3.37 -2.74 -21.44
CA ALA A 501 -4.59 -1.95 -21.54
C ALA A 501 -4.37 -0.46 -21.19
N LEU A 502 -3.40 -0.15 -20.32
CA LEU A 502 -2.97 1.23 -20.06
C LEU A 502 -2.38 1.88 -21.31
N TYR A 503 -1.44 1.21 -21.98
CA TYR A 503 -0.84 1.79 -23.17
C TYR A 503 -1.85 1.91 -24.31
N ASP A 504 -2.70 0.90 -24.52
CA ASP A 504 -3.74 0.94 -25.54
C ASP A 504 -4.69 2.12 -25.29
N PHE A 505 -5.15 2.32 -24.06
CA PHE A 505 -6.03 3.43 -23.67
C PHE A 505 -5.51 4.82 -24.06
N PHE A 506 -4.20 5.05 -24.01
CA PHE A 506 -3.61 6.33 -24.43
C PHE A 506 -3.30 6.38 -25.93
N LEU A 507 -2.96 5.25 -26.56
CA LEU A 507 -2.54 5.19 -27.96
C LEU A 507 -3.71 5.10 -28.95
N ASP A 508 -4.84 4.50 -28.56
CA ASP A 508 -6.01 4.32 -29.42
C ASP A 508 -6.99 5.51 -29.43
N GLY A 509 -6.70 6.55 -28.64
CA GLY A 509 -7.54 7.75 -28.50
C GLY A 509 -8.65 7.65 -27.45
N SER A 510 -8.77 6.52 -26.73
CA SER A 510 -9.76 6.34 -25.66
C SER A 510 -9.57 7.34 -24.52
N ALA A 511 -8.32 7.66 -24.15
CA ALA A 511 -8.04 8.65 -23.12
C ALA A 511 -8.44 10.07 -23.53
N LEU A 512 -8.29 10.44 -24.81
CA LEU A 512 -8.76 11.73 -25.32
C LEU A 512 -10.29 11.81 -25.27
N THR A 513 -10.96 10.75 -25.74
CA THR A 513 -12.42 10.65 -25.71
C THR A 513 -12.96 10.76 -24.28
N TYR A 514 -12.33 10.05 -23.34
CA TYR A 514 -12.67 10.11 -21.93
C TYR A 514 -12.48 11.51 -21.34
N ALA A 515 -11.30 12.10 -21.56
CA ALA A 515 -10.97 13.42 -21.02
C ALA A 515 -11.90 14.52 -21.58
N GLY A 516 -12.22 14.46 -22.87
CA GLY A 516 -13.17 15.36 -23.53
C GLY A 516 -14.57 15.28 -22.93
N GLY A 517 -15.14 14.07 -22.81
CA GLY A 517 -16.47 13.89 -22.20
C GLY A 517 -16.52 14.32 -20.73
N ARG A 518 -15.43 14.14 -19.97
CA ARG A 518 -15.34 14.63 -18.58
C ARG A 518 -15.20 16.15 -18.49
N ALA A 519 -14.57 16.78 -19.47
CA ALA A 519 -14.49 18.24 -19.54
C ALA A 519 -15.86 18.89 -19.82
N GLU A 520 -16.67 18.27 -20.69
CA GLU A 520 -18.05 18.72 -20.97
C GLU A 520 -18.98 18.61 -19.76
N GLN A 521 -18.84 17.52 -18.98
CA GLN A 521 -19.61 17.30 -17.76
C GLN A 521 -19.19 18.21 -16.60
N GLY A 522 -18.01 18.84 -16.70
CA GLY A 522 -17.39 19.56 -15.60
C GLY A 522 -16.76 18.63 -14.55
N ARG A 523 -15.66 19.09 -13.96
CA ARG A 523 -14.98 18.38 -12.88
C ARG A 523 -15.24 19.11 -11.57
N GLU A 524 -15.85 18.40 -10.63
CA GLU A 524 -16.10 18.92 -9.29
C GLU A 524 -14.91 18.61 -8.39
N PRO A 525 -14.18 19.63 -7.89
CA PRO A 525 -13.15 19.42 -6.89
C PRO A 525 -13.79 18.91 -5.59
N GLY A 526 -13.11 17.98 -4.92
CA GLY A 526 -13.50 17.53 -3.59
C GLY A 526 -12.72 18.25 -2.49
N ARG A 527 -13.19 18.14 -1.25
CA ARG A 527 -12.43 18.52 -0.05
C ARG A 527 -11.93 17.26 0.64
N LEU A 528 -10.64 17.25 1.00
CA LEU A 528 -10.06 16.17 1.80
C LEU A 528 -10.33 16.43 3.28
N ARG A 529 -11.02 15.51 3.96
CA ARG A 529 -11.12 15.48 5.42
C ARG A 529 -10.30 14.32 5.97
N LEU A 530 -9.28 14.63 6.76
CA LEU A 530 -8.46 13.61 7.42
C LEU A 530 -9.24 13.00 8.59
N THR A 531 -9.29 11.67 8.65
CA THR A 531 -10.16 10.95 9.60
C THR A 531 -9.53 9.72 10.24
N GLY A 532 -8.46 9.13 9.73
CA GLY A 532 -8.01 7.80 10.18
C GLY A 532 -6.86 7.84 11.16
N THR A 533 -7.10 8.32 12.38
CA THR A 533 -6.16 8.15 13.50
C THR A 533 -6.84 7.42 14.64
N THR A 534 -6.09 6.75 15.52
CA THR A 534 -6.67 6.10 16.68
C THR A 534 -7.41 7.09 17.59
N ALA A 535 -6.93 8.34 17.65
CA ALA A 535 -7.55 9.42 18.41
C ALA A 535 -8.98 9.79 17.94
N THR A 536 -9.34 9.44 16.71
CA THR A 536 -10.68 9.71 16.13
C THR A 536 -11.61 8.49 16.19
N VAL A 537 -11.14 7.38 16.78
CA VAL A 537 -11.90 6.16 16.92
C VAL A 537 -12.61 6.18 18.26
N ASP A 538 -13.92 6.00 18.26
CA ASP A 538 -14.65 5.72 19.49
C ASP A 538 -14.36 4.28 19.95
N LEU A 539 -13.39 4.13 20.85
CA LEU A 539 -13.00 2.84 21.41
C LEU A 539 -14.12 2.20 22.26
N GLY A 540 -15.06 2.99 22.81
CA GLY A 540 -16.24 2.49 23.52
C GLY A 540 -17.24 1.80 22.60
N LEU A 541 -17.37 2.27 21.36
CA LEU A 541 -18.11 1.59 20.26
C LEU A 541 -17.32 0.46 19.60
N VAL A 542 -16.03 0.34 19.91
CA VAL A 542 -15.19 -0.80 19.55
C VAL A 542 -15.32 -1.93 20.60
N GLY A 543 -15.74 -1.61 21.84
CA GLY A 543 -15.68 -2.50 23.02
C GLY A 543 -16.99 -2.93 23.71
N ARG A 544 -18.19 -2.87 23.11
CA ARG A 544 -19.43 -3.46 23.73
C ARG A 544 -19.51 -4.99 23.65
N THR A 545 -18.40 -5.71 23.79
CA THR A 545 -18.37 -7.18 23.81
C THR A 545 -17.47 -7.72 24.90
N THR A 546 -18.08 -8.35 25.91
CA THR A 546 -17.44 -9.19 26.92
C THR A 546 -16.50 -10.26 26.32
N PRO A 547 -15.46 -10.72 27.05
CA PRO A 547 -14.40 -11.61 26.53
C PRO A 547 -14.85 -13.01 26.03
N ALA A 548 -16.11 -13.38 26.20
CA ALA A 548 -16.67 -14.63 25.69
C ALA A 548 -17.43 -14.38 24.37
N ALA A 549 -16.68 -14.18 23.29
CA ALA A 549 -17.00 -14.50 21.90
C ALA A 549 -16.14 -13.61 20.99
N MET A 550 -15.34 -14.24 20.11
CA MET A 550 -14.74 -13.57 18.96
C MET A 550 -15.86 -13.15 17.97
N GLN A 551 -16.61 -12.11 18.31
CA GLN A 551 -17.72 -11.60 17.51
C GLN A 551 -17.17 -10.76 16.36
N THR A 552 -17.52 -11.16 15.13
CA THR A 552 -17.52 -10.27 13.97
C THR A 552 -18.97 -10.01 13.57
N LEU A 553 -19.23 -8.88 12.91
CA LEU A 553 -20.50 -8.60 12.22
C LEU A 553 -20.44 -9.05 10.73
N ASP A 554 -19.33 -9.64 10.31
CA ASP A 554 -19.00 -10.01 8.94
C ASP A 554 -18.24 -11.34 8.90
N PRO A 555 -18.77 -12.41 8.27
CA PRO A 555 -18.14 -13.72 8.31
C PRO A 555 -16.96 -13.87 7.34
N GLY A 556 -16.68 -12.87 6.49
CA GLY A 556 -15.62 -12.98 5.48
C GLY A 556 -15.91 -14.10 4.50
N LEU A 557 -17.00 -13.99 3.74
CA LEU A 557 -17.36 -14.97 2.72
C LEU A 557 -16.48 -14.86 1.47
N SER A 558 -16.18 -15.99 0.86
CA SER A 558 -15.56 -16.09 -0.46
C SER A 558 -16.21 -17.22 -1.25
N LEU A 559 -16.12 -17.16 -2.58
CA LEU A 559 -16.62 -18.20 -3.46
C LEU A 559 -15.46 -18.75 -4.28
N LEU A 560 -15.18 -20.04 -4.14
CA LEU A 560 -14.16 -20.71 -4.95
C LEU A 560 -14.82 -21.26 -6.23
N VAL A 561 -14.27 -20.91 -7.39
CA VAL A 561 -14.67 -21.39 -8.72
C VAL A 561 -13.43 -22.00 -9.37
N GLY A 562 -13.34 -23.33 -9.39
CA GLY A 562 -12.07 -24.01 -9.72
C GLY A 562 -10.96 -23.62 -8.74
N GLU A 563 -9.87 -23.04 -9.25
CA GLU A 563 -8.78 -22.48 -8.43
C GLU A 563 -8.95 -20.98 -8.12
N GLN A 564 -9.92 -20.32 -8.75
CA GLN A 564 -10.14 -18.89 -8.61
C GLN A 564 -11.00 -18.60 -7.38
N THR A 565 -10.50 -17.73 -6.49
CA THR A 565 -11.30 -17.22 -5.37
C THR A 565 -11.94 -15.89 -5.75
N LEU A 566 -13.28 -15.84 -5.68
CA LEU A 566 -14.09 -14.65 -5.87
C LEU A 566 -14.50 -14.07 -4.52
N TYR A 567 -14.52 -12.75 -4.43
CA TYR A 567 -14.97 -12.03 -3.25
C TYR A 567 -16.30 -11.33 -3.55
N PRO A 568 -17.25 -11.33 -2.60
CA PRO A 568 -18.57 -10.79 -2.83
C PRO A 568 -18.58 -9.26 -2.72
N ARG A 569 -19.47 -8.60 -3.47
CA ARG A 569 -19.94 -7.25 -3.16
C ARG A 569 -21.03 -7.33 -2.10
N ARG A 570 -20.96 -6.48 -1.08
CA ARG A 570 -21.93 -6.49 0.02
C ARG A 570 -22.94 -5.35 -0.11
N SER A 571 -24.22 -5.66 0.14
CA SER A 571 -25.27 -4.66 0.36
C SER A 571 -26.16 -5.12 1.51
N GLY A 572 -25.95 -4.55 2.70
CA GLY A 572 -26.62 -4.99 3.93
C GLY A 572 -26.25 -6.43 4.30
N ASP A 573 -27.25 -7.31 4.30
CA ASP A 573 -27.14 -8.75 4.61
C ASP A 573 -26.86 -9.61 3.38
N MET A 574 -26.84 -8.99 2.19
CA MET A 574 -26.68 -9.66 0.90
C MET A 574 -25.23 -9.58 0.40
N TRP A 575 -24.74 -10.71 -0.08
CA TRP A 575 -23.41 -10.92 -0.65
C TRP A 575 -23.54 -11.39 -2.10
N THR A 576 -23.06 -10.58 -3.03
CA THR A 576 -23.18 -10.82 -4.48
C THR A 576 -21.83 -11.18 -5.08
N PHE A 577 -21.73 -12.37 -5.67
CA PHE A 577 -20.58 -12.84 -6.42
C PHE A 577 -20.88 -12.76 -7.91
N MET A 578 -19.95 -12.21 -8.69
CA MET A 578 -20.03 -12.20 -10.15
C MET A 578 -19.25 -13.39 -10.70
N LEU A 579 -19.88 -14.18 -11.55
CA LEU A 579 -19.35 -15.42 -12.11
C LEU A 579 -19.09 -15.25 -13.62
N ASP A 580 -17.99 -15.80 -14.10
CA ASP A 580 -17.60 -15.75 -15.50
C ASP A 580 -18.29 -16.89 -16.30
N GLY A 581 -19.62 -16.86 -16.35
CA GLY A 581 -20.48 -17.53 -17.36
C GLY A 581 -20.48 -19.07 -17.50
N ALA A 582 -19.61 -19.80 -16.81
CA ALA A 582 -19.56 -21.26 -16.80
C ALA A 582 -18.95 -21.79 -15.48
N ALA A 583 -19.51 -21.39 -14.35
CA ALA A 583 -18.92 -21.65 -13.04
C ALA A 583 -19.03 -23.12 -12.60
N GLY A 584 -19.99 -23.88 -13.15
CA GLY A 584 -20.23 -25.28 -12.77
C GLY A 584 -20.47 -25.39 -11.26
N HIS A 585 -19.59 -26.11 -10.56
CA HIS A 585 -19.63 -26.19 -9.10
C HIS A 585 -18.79 -25.08 -8.45
N VAL A 586 -19.41 -24.36 -7.52
CA VAL A 586 -18.78 -23.31 -6.74
C VAL A 586 -18.81 -23.65 -5.25
N ARG A 587 -17.78 -23.24 -4.51
CA ARG A 587 -17.71 -23.48 -3.05
C ARG A 587 -17.82 -22.18 -2.28
N LEU A 588 -18.92 -22.03 -1.56
CA LEU A 588 -19.18 -20.93 -0.64
C LEU A 588 -18.42 -21.17 0.66
N MET A 589 -17.33 -20.45 0.81
CA MET A 589 -16.40 -20.59 1.93
C MET A 589 -16.59 -19.48 2.96
N SER A 590 -16.69 -19.87 4.22
CA SER A 590 -16.58 -18.98 5.38
C SER A 590 -15.17 -19.05 5.93
N ARG A 591 -14.47 -17.91 6.00
CA ARG A 591 -13.01 -17.87 6.13
C ARG A 591 -12.47 -18.00 7.56
N ARG A 592 -13.30 -18.29 8.57
CA ARG A 592 -12.83 -18.43 9.97
C ARG A 592 -12.46 -19.86 10.32
N VAL A 593 -11.21 -20.05 10.76
CA VAL A 593 -10.67 -21.28 11.38
C VAL A 593 -10.49 -21.00 12.87
N LEU A 594 -11.02 -21.87 13.74
CA LEU A 594 -10.65 -21.86 15.16
C LEU A 594 -9.50 -22.86 15.39
N PRO A 595 -8.50 -22.55 16.24
CA PRO A 595 -7.72 -23.60 16.86
C PRO A 595 -8.64 -24.44 17.77
N GLU A 596 -8.65 -25.77 17.62
CA GLU A 596 -9.21 -26.63 18.66
C GLU A 596 -8.34 -26.52 19.92
N GLN A 597 -8.98 -26.50 21.10
CA GLN A 597 -8.24 -26.41 22.36
C GLN A 597 -7.33 -27.63 22.62
N ASP A 598 -7.52 -28.74 21.88
CA ASP A 598 -6.82 -30.02 22.12
C ASP A 598 -6.04 -30.56 20.92
N GLY A 599 -5.51 -29.71 20.04
CA GLY A 599 -4.53 -30.13 19.02
C GLY A 599 -5.08 -30.99 17.86
N GLY A 600 -6.40 -31.07 17.70
CA GLY A 600 -7.08 -31.69 16.57
C GLY A 600 -7.31 -30.76 15.37
N ALA A 601 -7.82 -31.33 14.27
CA ALA A 601 -7.92 -30.68 12.97
C ALA A 601 -8.73 -29.36 12.99
N ARG A 602 -8.17 -28.33 12.36
CA ARG A 602 -8.74 -26.98 12.17
C ARG A 602 -10.11 -27.01 11.46
N ALA A 603 -11.22 -26.80 12.18
CA ALA A 603 -12.56 -26.72 11.59
C ALA A 603 -12.97 -25.28 11.19
N ARG A 604 -13.61 -25.13 10.01
CA ARG A 604 -14.15 -23.85 9.53
C ARG A 604 -15.50 -23.54 10.21
N MET A 605 -15.80 -22.27 10.46
CA MET A 605 -17.12 -21.87 10.98
C MET A 605 -18.14 -21.67 9.85
N GLY A 606 -19.31 -22.29 9.97
CA GLY A 606 -20.47 -22.06 9.13
C GLY A 606 -21.08 -20.66 9.17
N VAL A 607 -21.88 -20.32 8.15
CA VAL A 607 -22.72 -19.12 8.12
C VAL A 607 -24.20 -19.48 8.03
N ALA A 608 -25.05 -18.65 8.64
CA ALA A 608 -26.50 -18.75 8.53
C ALA A 608 -26.99 -18.07 7.26
N VAL A 609 -27.38 -18.85 6.26
CA VAL A 609 -27.91 -18.40 4.98
C VAL A 609 -29.43 -18.39 5.02
N THR A 610 -30.02 -17.21 4.80
CA THR A 610 -31.47 -16.98 4.72
C THR A 610 -31.96 -16.82 3.28
N GLY A 611 -31.05 -16.50 2.35
CA GLY A 611 -31.37 -16.37 0.92
C GLY A 611 -30.22 -16.86 0.06
N LEU A 612 -30.55 -17.57 -1.01
CA LEU A 612 -29.60 -17.96 -2.04
C LEU A 612 -30.28 -17.77 -3.40
N MET A 613 -29.63 -17.05 -4.32
CA MET A 613 -30.16 -16.81 -5.66
C MET A 613 -29.06 -16.95 -6.71
N LEU A 614 -29.40 -17.55 -7.85
CA LEU A 614 -28.54 -17.63 -9.03
C LEU A 614 -29.21 -16.84 -10.16
N ASP A 615 -28.56 -15.79 -10.67
CA ASP A 615 -29.13 -14.87 -11.67
C ASP A 615 -30.55 -14.37 -11.31
N GLY A 616 -30.78 -14.10 -10.02
CA GLY A 616 -32.07 -13.67 -9.49
C GLY A 616 -33.09 -14.79 -9.25
N VAL A 617 -32.78 -16.04 -9.61
CA VAL A 617 -33.63 -17.21 -9.35
C VAL A 617 -33.31 -17.79 -7.97
N LYS A 618 -34.32 -17.83 -7.09
CA LYS A 618 -34.17 -18.38 -5.73
C LYS A 618 -33.81 -19.87 -5.74
N VAL A 619 -32.87 -20.26 -4.88
CA VAL A 619 -32.47 -21.64 -4.62
C VAL A 619 -33.00 -22.02 -3.23
N PRO A 620 -34.15 -22.69 -3.10
CA PRO A 620 -34.76 -22.99 -1.81
C PRO A 620 -33.92 -23.98 -0.97
N PRO A 621 -34.18 -24.08 0.35
CA PRO A 621 -33.69 -25.18 1.16
C PRO A 621 -34.10 -26.54 0.55
N GLY A 622 -33.16 -27.49 0.45
CA GLY A 622 -33.40 -28.81 -0.14
C GLY A 622 -33.31 -28.90 -1.66
N ASP A 623 -33.05 -27.79 -2.37
CA ASP A 623 -32.78 -27.81 -3.81
C ASP A 623 -31.52 -28.64 -4.14
N ARG A 624 -31.57 -29.43 -5.22
CA ARG A 624 -30.47 -30.32 -5.66
C ARG A 624 -29.18 -29.56 -6.00
N ARG A 625 -29.29 -28.26 -6.30
CA ARG A 625 -28.13 -27.37 -6.51
C ARG A 625 -27.33 -27.11 -5.24
N ARG A 626 -27.86 -27.38 -4.05
CA ARG A 626 -27.11 -27.31 -2.78
C ARG A 626 -26.49 -28.67 -2.49
N ILE A 627 -25.25 -28.88 -2.91
CA ILE A 627 -24.65 -30.22 -3.01
C ILE A 627 -24.12 -30.73 -1.66
N ALA A 628 -23.25 -29.97 -1.02
CA ALA A 628 -22.54 -30.40 0.20
C ALA A 628 -22.30 -29.23 1.16
N GLY A 629 -22.04 -29.53 2.43
CA GLY A 629 -21.75 -28.52 3.46
C GLY A 629 -22.93 -27.66 3.88
N TRP A 630 -24.17 -28.09 3.60
CA TRP A 630 -25.42 -27.45 4.02
C TRP A 630 -26.10 -28.25 5.13
N ARG A 631 -26.57 -27.57 6.17
CA ARG A 631 -27.28 -28.15 7.32
C ARG A 631 -28.60 -27.43 7.56
N ASN A 632 -29.66 -28.20 7.73
CA ASN A 632 -30.98 -27.69 8.08
C ASN A 632 -31.08 -27.51 9.59
N VAL A 633 -31.43 -26.30 10.04
CA VAL A 633 -31.63 -26.02 11.47
C VAL A 633 -33.06 -25.52 11.73
N ARG A 634 -33.66 -24.75 10.81
CA ARG A 634 -35.09 -24.33 10.79
C ARG A 634 -35.55 -24.08 9.34
N GLU A 635 -36.85 -24.08 9.06
CA GLU A 635 -37.41 -23.95 7.68
C GLU A 635 -36.92 -22.71 6.90
N GLU A 636 -36.54 -21.62 7.58
CA GLU A 636 -36.14 -20.35 6.96
C GLU A 636 -34.62 -20.04 7.01
N VAL A 637 -33.82 -20.88 7.68
CA VAL A 637 -32.37 -20.64 7.84
C VAL A 637 -31.59 -21.93 7.64
N GLN A 638 -30.66 -21.91 6.67
CA GLN A 638 -29.71 -23.00 6.45
C GLN A 638 -28.31 -22.61 6.91
N TRP A 639 -27.68 -23.49 7.68
CA TRP A 639 -26.31 -23.29 8.11
C TRP A 639 -25.35 -23.95 7.13
N THR A 640 -24.27 -23.27 6.77
CA THR A 640 -23.13 -23.95 6.14
C THR A 640 -22.24 -24.60 7.20
N ASP A 641 -21.34 -25.49 6.81
CA ASP A 641 -20.21 -25.94 7.64
C ASP A 641 -18.93 -25.11 7.43
N GLY A 642 -19.04 -24.04 6.64
CA GLY A 642 -17.95 -23.16 6.25
C GLY A 642 -17.30 -23.50 4.91
N ASP A 643 -17.80 -24.53 4.22
CA ASP A 643 -17.32 -24.98 2.90
C ASP A 643 -18.45 -25.59 2.06
N ALA A 644 -19.50 -24.79 1.82
CA ALA A 644 -20.72 -25.29 1.19
C ALA A 644 -20.62 -25.29 -0.33
N VAL A 645 -20.94 -26.41 -0.98
CA VAL A 645 -20.89 -26.58 -2.43
C VAL A 645 -22.25 -26.22 -3.05
N ILE A 646 -22.23 -25.45 -4.13
CA ILE A 646 -23.41 -25.04 -4.91
C ILE A 646 -23.15 -25.38 -6.39
N ASP A 647 -24.13 -25.97 -7.07
CA ASP A 647 -24.18 -26.02 -8.52
C ASP A 647 -24.73 -24.69 -9.06
N ALA A 648 -23.83 -23.89 -9.61
CA ALA A 648 -24.13 -22.61 -10.24
C ALA A 648 -24.37 -22.75 -11.75
N GLY A 649 -24.08 -23.90 -12.36
CA GLY A 649 -24.21 -24.10 -13.81
C GLY A 649 -23.55 -23.00 -14.64
N THR A 650 -24.34 -22.31 -15.46
CA THR A 650 -23.92 -21.18 -16.31
C THR A 650 -24.27 -19.82 -15.71
N ALA A 651 -24.67 -19.77 -14.44
CA ALA A 651 -25.07 -18.53 -13.80
C ALA A 651 -23.93 -17.50 -13.81
N ARG A 652 -24.28 -16.22 -13.99
CA ARG A 652 -23.32 -15.10 -13.98
C ARG A 652 -23.28 -14.36 -12.65
N ARG A 653 -24.21 -14.68 -11.75
CA ARG A 653 -24.37 -14.02 -10.47
C ARG A 653 -24.87 -14.99 -9.42
N LEU A 654 -24.23 -14.99 -8.26
CA LEU A 654 -24.70 -15.67 -7.06
C LEU A 654 -24.94 -14.64 -5.96
N ASP A 655 -26.16 -14.54 -5.46
CA ASP A 655 -26.51 -13.74 -4.28
C ASP A 655 -26.74 -14.63 -3.07
N VAL A 656 -26.08 -14.31 -1.97
CA VAL A 656 -26.20 -15.01 -0.69
C VAL A 656 -26.64 -14.00 0.36
N THR A 657 -27.85 -14.16 0.87
CA THR A 657 -28.33 -13.37 2.02
C THR A 657 -28.05 -14.14 3.29
N LEU A 658 -27.42 -13.49 4.26
CA LEU A 658 -27.15 -14.08 5.56
C LEU A 658 -28.06 -13.52 6.62
N ARG A 659 -28.39 -14.33 7.63
CA ARG A 659 -28.88 -13.81 8.89
C ARG A 659 -27.70 -13.27 9.69
N LEU A 660 -27.50 -11.97 9.69
CA LEU A 660 -26.51 -11.34 10.55
C LEU A 660 -27.03 -11.30 12.00
N GLY A 661 -26.63 -12.28 12.80
CA GLY A 661 -26.85 -12.26 14.25
C GLY A 661 -25.68 -11.59 14.98
N ARG A 662 -25.87 -11.24 16.26
CA ARG A 662 -24.77 -10.81 17.17
C ARG A 662 -23.74 -11.92 17.47
N ARG A 663 -23.91 -13.13 16.93
CA ARG A 663 -23.17 -14.34 17.31
C ARG A 663 -23.11 -15.29 16.11
N TYR A 664 -21.90 -15.69 15.69
CA TYR A 664 -21.71 -16.90 14.87
C TYR A 664 -21.46 -18.06 15.85
N LEU A 665 -22.31 -19.09 15.83
CA LEU A 665 -22.28 -20.21 16.78
C LEU A 665 -21.53 -21.41 16.17
N ARG A 666 -20.65 -22.03 16.96
CA ARG A 666 -20.17 -23.39 16.72
C ARG A 666 -21.38 -24.33 16.87
N LEU A 667 -21.84 -24.96 15.80
CA LEU A 667 -22.68 -26.15 15.95
C LEU A 667 -21.74 -27.26 16.41
N ALA A 668 -21.75 -27.57 17.72
CA ALA A 668 -21.10 -28.77 18.22
C ALA A 668 -21.67 -29.97 17.45
N MET A 669 -20.80 -30.93 17.10
CA MET A 669 -21.24 -32.23 16.59
C MET A 669 -22.02 -32.92 17.72
N ALA A 670 -23.33 -32.70 17.76
CA ALA A 670 -24.21 -33.60 18.47
C ALA A 670 -24.37 -34.82 17.55
N GLU A 671 -23.75 -35.92 17.93
CA GLU A 671 -24.17 -37.23 17.47
C GLU A 671 -25.64 -37.42 17.85
N SER A 672 -26.51 -37.43 16.84
CA SER A 672 -27.73 -38.23 16.78
C SER A 672 -28.19 -38.29 15.32
#